data_AF-A0AAX1KF43-F1
#
_entry.id   AF-A0AAX1KF43-F1
#
_cell.length_a   1.000
_cell.length_b   1.000
_cell.length_c   1.000
_cell.angle_alpha   90.00
_cell.angle_beta   90.00
_cell.angle_gamma   90.00
#
_symmetry.space_group_name_H-M   'P 1'
#
loop_
_entity.id
_entity.type
_entity.pdbx_description
1 polymer ?
#
loop_
_entity_poly.entity_id
_entity_poly.type
_entity_poly.pdbx_seq_one_letter_code
_entity_poly.pdbx_strand_id
1 'polypeptide(L)'
;MKKHKTLGNALSMLTASALLLSLCVIPSAAADSAAAPTAVFENTSGDGGSNGISLSAERTFQASIPVDMTEAEAKEAASSVTWTLTPDADAPDYLDDTQFPNQTEGGPLSAWLCQDGETPFFTDVATAAETVDGQVYLTVTFANQCYFGDDLSVPHSNGGSYMDVCGYFTLSAGLDGKTLGSVDLKVAPYDNFHTMSEIYDELDALVDYAAGHTDLYVEQFSMGQSQGDNGLESLDMPYLIVAKDKAAVDKWQEIKAEAESDPTALLKKLESGALGDYQVPVMYSNIHANEVAASDGILAFAWMLVETAASESGTIDYDKLTGFTAAGKAELAEQMGPAGEEGSVAVPDLVADDATYLGYIKGENADGTTASISTQVELEKYYTIDTVTVDVDELLSDVFFIIVPEENVEGRTYLTRTSSGGFDLNRDNSFQTQAETQNMARLIAEWNPVSLTEFHGRVQAFQCEPCDPPHEPNFEYDLLAEHLMGGGEALGIAAVANNGGHNSYVIPQRDYLTYTGAKTADGDDQTQWLDPWDDMSTSYTPQYAMLHGTVSYTVEVPAYDDYMVQGVAYGQLGQSVYIAEHKDGYLTNQTKIFERGVTNANSDAYELVGQWFCDQYDVEGAEADLFRPEYDGEGQNGNFYPECYIIPMDGVHQSNLQAAAEMMEYLTRNGVQVSLTDQSFTYNGVEYPAGTLIVSMYQAKRSVANGVLYDGTVIKGWPVLYSEGITAFDKVRGFDMVVCAEPAAYKTISAACGDVLDYEETLDYVASLTSSFSGVKDAQVVLMNASEDSTAAVNALLKAGKSVSLITEGQYEGSFLVSYADWQSVAGDYLLSGVGVTDAPAALAIPKAPVVYISGKPADNDKGFVKTTLVSGSYEYNYDRQAMRTLGFTVTDDASQADLIIGAAALDEQALAAVKSGTPYIGYGSKAMKSAVSLFDEGALVRETVSPNAMDALAYVTYPTDSLITASYVAEGDDLLYGYGAGYFAAIPAGAQVLVQLDGSKELLEGFLPADGEHFDDFLDDSIQAISYQGAGADNAQLDVVLFANTLTNKTNQRDEYNFISNAAWAAVLNDTGYSDVAPNAWYAADVAAVTGQGLMNGVTSKAFGPNVTTTRGMLVTVLHRMAGEPAASASAGFADVAAGSYCAAAVDWAYEAGITSGASSTGFAPNSALTREQAVTLLCNYAKAQGLDVSAAADLSGYPDASAVSAFAQDAVAWAVDAGLLTGTGAGTLNPQGTATRAELAALLVRAEALFTAE
;
A
#
# COMPACT_ATOMS: atom_id res chain seq x y z
N MET A 1 -28.65 8.74 -0.47
CA MET A 1 -29.62 9.66 0.22
C MET A 1 -30.31 10.60 -0.78
N LYS A 2 -31.64 10.75 -0.69
CA LYS A 2 -32.53 11.49 -1.62
C LYS A 2 -32.35 13.01 -1.57
N LYS A 3 -31.60 13.65 -2.49
CA LYS A 3 -31.72 15.11 -2.74
C LYS A 3 -31.10 15.73 -4.01
N HIS A 4 -31.04 15.05 -5.17
CA HIS A 4 -30.63 15.71 -6.44
C HIS A 4 -31.54 15.43 -7.66
N LYS A 5 -32.83 15.15 -7.44
CA LYS A 5 -33.76 14.71 -8.50
C LYS A 5 -34.52 15.81 -9.27
N THR A 6 -34.02 17.05 -9.39
CA THR A 6 -34.81 18.14 -10.04
C THR A 6 -34.10 19.10 -10.97
N LEU A 7 -32.80 18.93 -11.26
CA LEU A 7 -32.12 19.67 -12.34
C LEU A 7 -31.66 18.79 -13.52
N GLY A 8 -31.60 17.47 -13.36
CA GLY A 8 -31.13 16.53 -14.39
C GLY A 8 -32.11 16.27 -15.54
N ASN A 9 -33.42 16.51 -15.37
CA ASN A 9 -34.44 16.10 -16.35
C ASN A 9 -34.58 17.04 -17.57
N ALA A 10 -33.83 18.14 -17.63
CA ALA A 10 -33.85 19.07 -18.78
C ALA A 10 -32.59 18.98 -19.65
N LEU A 11 -31.51 18.38 -19.15
CA LEU A 11 -30.25 18.18 -19.89
C LEU A 11 -30.18 16.78 -20.51
N SER A 12 -30.73 15.76 -19.83
CA SER A 12 -30.86 14.37 -20.30
C SER A 12 -31.74 14.20 -21.55
N MET A 13 -32.62 15.15 -21.87
CA MET A 13 -33.39 15.12 -23.13
C MET A 13 -32.63 15.68 -24.34
N LEU A 14 -31.49 16.36 -24.15
CA LEU A 14 -30.70 16.89 -25.27
C LEU A 14 -29.52 15.99 -25.66
N THR A 15 -28.96 15.22 -24.73
CA THR A 15 -27.90 14.22 -25.01
C THR A 15 -28.45 12.89 -25.54
N ALA A 16 -29.67 12.50 -25.15
CA ALA A 16 -30.35 11.30 -25.69
C ALA A 16 -30.72 11.38 -27.20
N SER A 17 -30.38 12.48 -27.88
CA SER A 17 -30.58 12.62 -29.34
C SER A 17 -29.31 12.42 -30.17
N ALA A 18 -28.14 12.23 -29.55
CA ALA A 18 -26.86 12.02 -30.26
C ALA A 18 -26.48 10.53 -30.41
N LEU A 19 -26.85 9.67 -29.46
CA LEU A 19 -26.49 8.24 -29.44
C LEU A 19 -27.50 7.30 -30.15
N LEU A 20 -28.61 7.82 -30.68
CA LEU A 20 -29.63 7.04 -31.40
C LEU A 20 -29.54 7.15 -32.94
N LEU A 21 -28.38 7.50 -33.50
CA LEU A 21 -28.22 7.78 -34.94
C LEU A 21 -27.27 6.86 -35.71
N SER A 22 -26.86 5.71 -35.16
CA SER A 22 -26.03 4.74 -35.89
C SER A 22 -26.68 3.38 -36.18
N LEU A 23 -27.82 2.99 -35.58
CA LEU A 23 -28.45 1.69 -35.86
C LEU A 23 -29.98 1.81 -36.04
N CYS A 24 -30.46 1.21 -37.15
CA CYS A 24 -31.85 1.10 -37.64
C CYS A 24 -32.36 2.16 -38.64
N VAL A 25 -32.03 1.98 -39.93
CA VAL A 25 -32.85 2.51 -41.05
C VAL A 25 -33.60 1.35 -41.72
N ILE A 26 -34.92 1.27 -41.50
CA ILE A 26 -35.86 0.61 -42.43
C ILE A 26 -36.91 1.66 -42.86
N PRO A 27 -37.22 1.81 -44.15
CA PRO A 27 -37.80 3.05 -44.66
C PRO A 27 -39.33 3.09 -44.47
N SER A 28 -39.82 4.17 -43.86
CA SER A 28 -41.21 4.61 -44.04
C SER A 28 -41.24 5.77 -45.02
N ALA A 29 -41.98 5.60 -46.11
CA ALA A 29 -42.09 6.58 -47.19
C ALA A 29 -42.83 7.84 -46.72
N ALA A 30 -42.10 8.94 -46.56
CA ALA A 30 -42.62 10.30 -46.45
C ALA A 30 -41.73 11.27 -47.26
N ALA A 31 -42.36 12.22 -47.95
CA ALA A 31 -41.76 13.02 -49.02
C ALA A 31 -40.62 13.96 -48.55
N ASP A 32 -39.53 13.96 -49.32
CA ASP A 32 -38.26 14.66 -49.14
C ASP A 32 -38.38 16.16 -48.83
N SER A 33 -37.92 16.55 -47.64
CA SER A 33 -37.09 17.75 -47.49
C SER A 33 -35.64 17.26 -47.45
N ALA A 34 -34.83 17.60 -48.45
CA ALA A 34 -33.42 17.23 -48.49
C ALA A 34 -32.74 17.64 -47.17
N ALA A 35 -32.12 16.66 -46.49
CA ALA A 35 -31.35 16.91 -45.28
C ALA A 35 -30.25 17.93 -45.57
N ALA A 36 -29.86 18.73 -44.57
CA ALA A 36 -28.72 19.62 -44.71
C ALA A 36 -27.47 18.78 -45.04
N PRO A 37 -26.58 19.23 -45.94
CA PRO A 37 -25.37 18.50 -46.25
C PRO A 37 -24.50 18.38 -45.00
N THR A 38 -24.22 17.16 -44.59
CA THR A 38 -23.42 16.82 -43.40
C THR A 38 -22.02 16.38 -43.81
N ALA A 39 -21.03 16.70 -42.97
CA ALA A 39 -19.71 16.10 -43.08
C ALA A 39 -19.78 14.64 -42.62
N VAL A 40 -18.94 13.78 -43.20
CA VAL A 40 -18.90 12.35 -42.89
C VAL A 40 -17.43 11.91 -42.77
N PHE A 41 -17.14 11.07 -41.79
CA PHE A 41 -15.87 10.38 -41.62
C PHE A 41 -16.14 8.88 -41.52
N GLU A 42 -15.48 8.08 -42.35
CA GLU A 42 -15.75 6.65 -42.50
C GLU A 42 -14.46 5.84 -42.50
N ASN A 43 -14.48 4.73 -41.78
CA ASN A 43 -13.52 3.65 -41.95
C ASN A 43 -13.82 2.88 -43.25
N THR A 44 -12.83 2.78 -44.12
CA THR A 44 -12.93 2.13 -45.43
C THR A 44 -12.11 0.84 -45.56
N SER A 45 -11.48 0.36 -44.49
CA SER A 45 -10.69 -0.89 -44.51
C SER A 45 -11.55 -2.14 -44.76
N GLY A 46 -12.83 -2.07 -44.40
CA GLY A 46 -13.77 -3.20 -44.53
C GLY A 46 -13.59 -4.28 -43.47
N ASP A 47 -12.87 -3.98 -42.39
CA ASP A 47 -12.66 -4.85 -41.23
C ASP A 47 -13.83 -4.87 -40.23
N GLY A 48 -14.79 -3.94 -40.38
CA GLY A 48 -15.93 -3.79 -39.47
C GLY A 48 -15.64 -2.95 -38.22
N GLY A 49 -14.43 -2.40 -38.10
CA GLY A 49 -14.03 -1.53 -37.00
C GLY A 49 -14.73 -0.18 -37.02
N SER A 50 -14.61 0.55 -35.91
CA SER A 50 -15.31 1.83 -35.70
C SER A 50 -14.95 2.88 -36.76
N ASN A 51 -15.80 3.90 -36.91
CA ASN A 51 -15.45 5.12 -37.66
C ASN A 51 -14.51 6.06 -36.85
N GLY A 52 -13.84 5.54 -35.80
CA GLY A 52 -12.76 6.23 -35.09
C GLY A 52 -11.38 5.76 -35.58
N ILE A 53 -10.34 6.42 -35.10
CA ILE A 53 -8.95 6.03 -35.34
C ILE A 53 -8.47 5.23 -34.13
N SER A 54 -8.15 3.96 -34.35
CA SER A 54 -7.51 3.10 -33.34
C SER A 54 -5.98 3.25 -33.40
N LEU A 55 -5.33 3.31 -32.23
CA LEU A 55 -3.87 3.29 -32.14
C LEU A 55 -3.28 1.90 -32.38
N SER A 56 -4.03 0.83 -32.11
CA SER A 56 -3.57 -0.56 -32.21
C SER A 56 -3.88 -1.24 -33.55
N ALA A 57 -4.63 -0.59 -34.44
CA ALA A 57 -5.08 -1.17 -35.71
C ALA A 57 -4.71 -0.32 -36.94
N GLU A 58 -4.23 -0.96 -38.01
CA GLU A 58 -3.99 -0.32 -39.30
C GLU A 58 -5.27 -0.24 -40.13
N ARG A 59 -5.66 0.97 -40.55
CA ARG A 59 -6.90 1.19 -41.32
C ARG A 59 -6.73 2.22 -42.43
N THR A 60 -7.73 2.26 -43.30
CA THR A 60 -7.88 3.30 -44.32
C THR A 60 -9.16 4.08 -44.04
N PHE A 61 -9.14 5.38 -44.25
CA PHE A 61 -10.25 6.27 -43.93
C PHE A 61 -10.60 7.19 -45.11
N GLN A 62 -11.84 7.63 -45.14
CA GLN A 62 -12.31 8.71 -46.01
C GLN A 62 -13.10 9.74 -45.19
N ALA A 63 -12.77 11.02 -45.35
CA ALA A 63 -13.59 12.12 -44.86
C ALA A 63 -14.17 12.92 -46.03
N SER A 64 -15.42 13.35 -45.92
CA SER A 64 -16.13 14.16 -46.91
C SER A 64 -16.77 15.37 -46.24
N ILE A 65 -16.28 16.57 -46.53
CA ILE A 65 -16.69 17.81 -45.86
C ILE A 65 -17.39 18.76 -46.85
N PRO A 66 -18.63 19.19 -46.57
CA PRO A 66 -19.35 20.12 -47.44
C PRO A 66 -18.69 21.51 -47.41
N VAL A 67 -18.48 22.11 -48.58
CA VAL A 67 -17.86 23.44 -48.72
C VAL A 67 -18.74 24.40 -49.52
N ASP A 68 -18.71 25.68 -49.16
CA ASP A 68 -19.35 26.77 -49.93
C ASP A 68 -18.41 27.26 -51.03
N MET A 69 -18.16 26.40 -52.01
CA MET A 69 -17.26 26.64 -53.14
C MET A 69 -17.88 26.08 -54.42
N THR A 70 -17.54 26.66 -55.58
CA THR A 70 -17.81 25.98 -56.85
C THR A 70 -16.91 24.76 -57.01
N GLU A 71 -17.32 23.77 -57.81
CA GLU A 71 -16.51 22.57 -58.09
C GLU A 71 -15.09 22.92 -58.61
N ALA A 72 -14.96 23.99 -59.41
CA ALA A 72 -13.67 24.44 -59.91
C ALA A 72 -12.79 25.02 -58.81
N GLU A 73 -13.36 25.83 -57.91
CA GLU A 73 -12.66 26.41 -56.76
C GLU A 73 -12.24 25.31 -55.76
N ALA A 74 -13.12 24.33 -55.50
CA ALA A 74 -12.82 23.21 -54.61
C ALA A 74 -11.70 22.31 -55.19
N LYS A 75 -11.69 22.05 -56.51
CA LYS A 75 -10.60 21.32 -57.18
C LYS A 75 -9.26 22.05 -57.12
N GLU A 76 -9.27 23.38 -57.17
CA GLU A 76 -8.06 24.18 -56.98
C GLU A 76 -7.60 24.12 -55.51
N ALA A 77 -8.52 24.31 -54.56
CA ALA A 77 -8.26 24.21 -53.13
C ALA A 77 -7.68 22.85 -52.72
N ALA A 78 -8.21 21.74 -53.25
CA ALA A 78 -7.75 20.39 -52.95
C ALA A 78 -6.24 20.18 -53.15
N SER A 79 -5.59 20.97 -54.02
CA SER A 79 -4.14 20.89 -54.25
C SER A 79 -3.28 21.57 -53.19
N SER A 80 -3.88 22.33 -52.28
CA SER A 80 -3.19 23.19 -51.31
C SER A 80 -3.80 23.17 -49.90
N VAL A 81 -4.89 22.41 -49.69
CA VAL A 81 -5.50 22.22 -48.37
C VAL A 81 -4.55 21.44 -47.45
N THR A 82 -4.49 21.87 -46.20
CA THR A 82 -3.85 21.12 -45.10
C THR A 82 -4.93 20.52 -44.23
N TRP A 83 -4.87 19.21 -44.02
CA TRP A 83 -5.76 18.49 -43.11
C TRP A 83 -5.13 18.43 -41.72
N THR A 84 -5.88 18.85 -40.70
CA THR A 84 -5.37 19.01 -39.33
C THR A 84 -6.38 18.44 -38.34
N LEU A 85 -5.89 17.58 -37.44
CA LEU A 85 -6.62 17.16 -36.25
C LEU A 85 -6.37 18.18 -35.15
N THR A 86 -7.43 18.73 -34.58
CA THR A 86 -7.35 19.63 -33.42
C THR A 86 -8.18 19.01 -32.30
N PRO A 87 -7.68 18.91 -31.06
CA PRO A 87 -8.49 18.49 -29.92
C PRO A 87 -9.78 19.29 -29.87
N ASP A 88 -10.91 18.62 -29.71
CA ASP A 88 -12.22 19.25 -29.67
C ASP A 88 -12.39 19.95 -28.31
N ALA A 89 -12.37 21.30 -28.34
CA ALA A 89 -12.52 22.12 -27.15
C ALA A 89 -13.97 22.21 -26.63
N ASP A 90 -14.94 21.73 -27.42
CA ASP A 90 -16.36 21.71 -27.08
C ASP A 90 -16.85 20.29 -26.66
N ALA A 91 -15.99 19.27 -26.75
CA ALA A 91 -16.25 17.91 -26.27
C ALA A 91 -16.18 17.81 -24.72
N PRO A 92 -16.83 16.81 -24.10
CA PRO A 92 -16.57 16.49 -22.70
C PRO A 92 -15.08 16.19 -22.50
N ASP A 93 -14.52 16.59 -21.35
CA ASP A 93 -13.13 16.30 -21.00
C ASP A 93 -12.90 14.78 -21.08
N TYR A 94 -12.12 14.35 -22.08
CA TYR A 94 -11.84 12.93 -22.30
C TYR A 94 -11.04 12.35 -21.13
N LEU A 95 -10.09 13.12 -20.59
CA LEU A 95 -9.49 12.96 -19.26
C LEU A 95 -9.37 14.35 -18.60
N ASP A 96 -9.12 14.39 -17.28
CA ASP A 96 -8.89 15.63 -16.53
C ASP A 96 -7.58 16.32 -16.98
N ASP A 97 -7.66 17.58 -17.41
CA ASP A 97 -6.53 18.35 -17.99
C ASP A 97 -5.45 18.73 -16.97
N THR A 98 -5.74 18.69 -15.67
CA THR A 98 -4.77 18.90 -14.61
C THR A 98 -3.98 17.64 -14.30
N GLN A 99 -4.60 16.48 -14.51
CA GLN A 99 -4.01 15.16 -14.28
C GLN A 99 -3.31 14.63 -15.54
N PHE A 100 -3.78 14.99 -16.73
CA PHE A 100 -3.23 14.63 -18.05
C PHE A 100 -2.99 15.89 -18.90
N PRO A 101 -1.96 16.70 -18.60
CA PRO A 101 -1.77 18.02 -19.22
C PRO A 101 -1.35 17.99 -20.69
N ASN A 102 -1.00 16.82 -21.24
CA ASN A 102 -0.45 16.68 -22.59
C ASN A 102 -1.45 16.22 -23.66
N GLN A 103 -2.75 16.16 -23.35
CA GLN A 103 -3.82 15.83 -24.31
C GLN A 103 -4.03 16.87 -25.44
N THR A 104 -3.05 17.74 -25.68
CA THR A 104 -3.11 18.82 -26.66
C THR A 104 -2.35 18.52 -27.94
N GLU A 105 -1.82 17.30 -28.10
CA GLU A 105 -1.11 16.87 -29.31
C GLU A 105 -2.08 16.75 -30.50
N GLY A 106 -2.32 17.88 -31.16
CA GLY A 106 -2.96 17.99 -32.46
C GLY A 106 -1.97 18.48 -33.52
N GLY A 107 -2.44 18.56 -34.77
CA GLY A 107 -1.66 19.14 -35.84
C GLY A 107 -2.02 18.59 -37.21
N PRO A 108 -1.30 19.04 -38.25
CA PRO A 108 -1.43 18.49 -39.59
C PRO A 108 -1.21 16.98 -39.57
N LEU A 109 -1.97 16.20 -40.36
CA LEU A 109 -1.81 14.74 -40.41
C LEU A 109 -0.36 14.31 -40.67
N SER A 110 0.40 15.09 -41.43
CA SER A 110 1.83 14.84 -41.72
C SER A 110 2.79 15.01 -40.53
N ALA A 111 2.32 15.56 -39.41
CA ALA A 111 3.11 15.80 -38.21
C ALA A 111 2.93 14.70 -37.15
N TRP A 112 1.94 13.82 -37.33
CA TRP A 112 1.69 12.71 -36.42
C TRP A 112 2.70 11.59 -36.68
N LEU A 113 3.32 11.13 -35.60
CA LEU A 113 4.32 10.08 -35.60
C LEU A 113 3.86 8.94 -34.71
N CYS A 114 4.28 7.71 -35.02
CA CYS A 114 4.15 6.57 -34.12
C CYS A 114 5.00 6.78 -32.86
N GLN A 115 4.83 5.90 -31.87
CA GLN A 115 5.50 5.97 -30.57
C GLN A 115 7.04 5.99 -30.67
N ASP A 116 7.60 5.46 -31.75
CA ASP A 116 9.04 5.50 -32.03
C ASP A 116 9.58 6.93 -32.29
N GLY A 117 8.70 7.90 -32.52
CA GLY A 117 9.04 9.29 -32.83
C GLY A 117 9.68 9.50 -34.20
N GLU A 118 9.63 8.49 -35.09
CA GLU A 118 10.25 8.52 -36.42
C GLU A 118 9.27 8.14 -37.54
N THR A 119 8.42 7.13 -37.31
CA THR A 119 7.52 6.59 -38.33
C THR A 119 6.27 7.47 -38.46
N PRO A 120 5.87 7.89 -39.68
CA PRO A 120 4.63 8.63 -39.88
C PRO A 120 3.41 7.79 -39.48
N PHE A 121 2.58 8.31 -38.57
CA PHE A 121 1.36 7.61 -38.15
C PHE A 121 0.31 7.62 -39.27
N PHE A 122 0.14 8.74 -39.98
CA PHE A 122 -0.74 8.83 -41.14
C PHE A 122 0.03 8.81 -42.46
N THR A 123 -0.42 7.97 -43.40
CA THR A 123 0.15 7.79 -44.72
C THR A 123 -0.90 7.95 -45.83
N ASP A 124 -0.45 7.99 -47.09
CA ASP A 124 -1.31 8.01 -48.28
C ASP A 124 -2.39 9.10 -48.32
N VAL A 125 -2.12 10.25 -47.69
CA VAL A 125 -3.04 11.40 -47.65
C VAL A 125 -3.28 11.96 -49.06
N ALA A 126 -4.49 11.81 -49.58
CA ALA A 126 -4.90 12.30 -50.88
C ALA A 126 -6.18 13.11 -50.77
N THR A 127 -6.16 14.35 -51.28
CA THR A 127 -7.32 15.26 -51.27
C THR A 127 -7.95 15.35 -52.65
N ALA A 128 -9.28 15.34 -52.71
CA ALA A 128 -10.06 15.55 -53.92
C ALA A 128 -11.25 16.48 -53.65
N ALA A 129 -11.99 16.78 -54.71
CA ALA A 129 -13.24 17.51 -54.62
C ALA A 129 -14.29 16.81 -55.49
N GLU A 130 -15.46 16.60 -54.92
CA GLU A 130 -16.58 15.95 -55.60
C GLU A 130 -17.87 16.74 -55.45
N THR A 131 -18.87 16.41 -56.27
CA THR A 131 -20.19 17.03 -56.21
C THR A 131 -21.24 15.93 -56.15
N VAL A 132 -21.93 15.84 -55.02
CA VAL A 132 -22.98 14.87 -54.76
C VAL A 132 -24.29 15.66 -54.60
N ASP A 133 -25.28 15.34 -55.42
CA ASP A 133 -26.61 15.97 -55.42
C ASP A 133 -26.62 17.53 -55.44
N GLY A 134 -25.59 18.11 -56.06
CA GLY A 134 -25.44 19.57 -56.22
C GLY A 134 -24.71 20.27 -55.07
N GLN A 135 -24.34 19.56 -54.01
CA GLN A 135 -23.43 20.04 -52.96
C GLN A 135 -21.99 19.67 -53.32
N VAL A 136 -21.06 20.61 -53.15
CA VAL A 136 -19.63 20.39 -53.35
C VAL A 136 -18.99 19.97 -52.02
N TYR A 137 -18.16 18.92 -52.08
CA TYR A 137 -17.41 18.39 -50.96
C TYR A 137 -15.91 18.46 -51.24
N LEU A 138 -15.12 18.76 -50.22
CA LEU A 138 -13.71 18.38 -50.17
C LEU A 138 -13.62 17.00 -49.53
N THR A 139 -12.89 16.09 -50.18
CA THR A 139 -12.68 14.74 -49.66
C THR A 139 -11.21 14.50 -49.37
N VAL A 140 -10.91 13.74 -48.33
CA VAL A 140 -9.57 13.23 -48.05
C VAL A 140 -9.64 11.73 -47.82
N THR A 141 -8.69 11.00 -48.40
CA THR A 141 -8.41 9.61 -48.05
C THR A 141 -7.03 9.52 -47.43
N PHE A 142 -6.86 8.68 -46.42
CA PHE A 142 -5.57 8.42 -45.79
C PHE A 142 -5.57 7.04 -45.13
N ALA A 143 -4.40 6.55 -44.74
CA ALA A 143 -4.25 5.36 -43.92
C ALA A 143 -3.56 5.72 -42.60
N ASN A 144 -3.73 4.91 -41.57
CA ASN A 144 -2.90 4.95 -40.36
C ASN A 144 -2.07 3.67 -40.23
N GLN A 145 -0.92 3.79 -39.59
CA GLN A 145 -0.10 2.66 -39.13
C GLN A 145 -0.52 2.28 -37.70
N CYS A 146 -0.06 1.14 -37.18
CA CYS A 146 -0.11 0.88 -35.74
C CYS A 146 0.81 1.89 -35.03
N TYR A 147 0.28 2.60 -34.03
CA TYR A 147 1.04 3.59 -33.27
C TYR A 147 2.18 2.95 -32.46
N PHE A 148 2.00 1.70 -32.03
CA PHE A 148 2.95 0.96 -31.18
C PHE A 148 4.00 0.17 -31.96
N GLY A 149 3.96 0.19 -33.30
CA GLY A 149 4.88 -0.56 -34.17
C GLY A 149 4.37 -1.96 -34.49
N ASP A 150 5.25 -2.97 -34.43
CA ASP A 150 4.92 -4.34 -34.82
C ASP A 150 4.05 -5.10 -33.78
N ASP A 151 3.88 -4.55 -32.56
CA ASP A 151 2.95 -5.06 -31.54
C ASP A 151 1.58 -4.41 -31.75
N LEU A 152 0.56 -5.20 -32.09
CA LEU A 152 -0.82 -4.72 -32.28
C LEU A 152 -1.58 -4.56 -30.95
N SER A 153 -0.86 -4.53 -29.82
CA SER A 153 -1.40 -4.32 -28.48
C SER A 153 -1.05 -2.94 -27.94
N VAL A 154 -1.96 -2.35 -27.17
CA VAL A 154 -1.61 -1.25 -26.26
C VAL A 154 -0.53 -1.73 -25.27
N PRO A 155 0.47 -0.91 -24.93
CA PRO A 155 1.55 -1.31 -24.04
C PRO A 155 1.06 -1.46 -22.61
N HIS A 156 1.52 -2.52 -21.94
CA HIS A 156 1.37 -2.70 -20.50
C HIS A 156 2.26 -1.70 -19.77
N SER A 157 1.70 -0.52 -19.49
CA SER A 157 2.41 0.62 -18.93
C SER A 157 1.51 1.41 -18.00
N ASN A 158 2.09 1.89 -16.91
CA ASN A 158 1.40 2.74 -15.94
C ASN A 158 1.38 4.20 -16.43
N GLY A 159 0.29 4.89 -16.15
CA GLY A 159 0.11 6.31 -16.46
C GLY A 159 -0.36 6.62 -17.87
N GLY A 160 -0.48 5.59 -18.72
CA GLY A 160 -1.11 5.69 -20.03
C GLY A 160 -0.58 6.81 -20.92
N SER A 161 0.74 6.98 -21.07
CA SER A 161 1.31 8.07 -21.90
C SER A 161 0.81 8.10 -23.35
N TYR A 162 0.32 6.98 -23.88
CA TYR A 162 -0.36 6.92 -25.18
C TYR A 162 -1.68 7.70 -25.22
N MET A 163 -2.27 8.02 -24.06
CA MET A 163 -3.47 8.85 -23.96
C MET A 163 -3.21 10.32 -24.28
N ASP A 164 -1.95 10.77 -24.31
CA ASP A 164 -1.59 12.13 -24.72
C ASP A 164 -2.00 12.42 -26.19
N VAL A 165 -2.17 11.37 -27.00
CA VAL A 165 -2.62 11.45 -28.41
C VAL A 165 -4.05 10.91 -28.64
N CYS A 166 -4.75 10.54 -27.57
CA CYS A 166 -6.14 10.06 -27.62
C CYS A 166 -7.14 11.16 -27.25
N GLY A 167 -8.39 10.97 -27.67
CA GLY A 167 -9.51 11.85 -27.31
C GLY A 167 -10.41 12.20 -28.48
N TYR A 168 -11.25 13.21 -28.28
CA TYR A 168 -12.13 13.75 -29.31
C TYR A 168 -11.39 14.81 -30.13
N PHE A 169 -11.40 14.65 -31.45
CA PHE A 169 -10.72 15.55 -32.39
C PHE A 169 -11.66 16.04 -33.48
N THR A 170 -11.43 17.26 -33.92
CA THR A 170 -12.03 17.82 -35.11
C THR A 170 -11.01 17.78 -36.27
N LEU A 171 -11.30 17.00 -37.31
CA LEU A 171 -10.55 16.97 -38.56
C LEU A 171 -11.00 18.13 -39.46
N SER A 172 -10.11 19.10 -39.66
CA SER A 172 -10.40 20.34 -40.40
C SER A 172 -9.62 20.45 -41.70
N ALA A 173 -10.29 20.93 -42.75
CA ALA A 173 -9.66 21.33 -44.01
C ALA A 173 -9.24 22.81 -43.95
N GLY A 174 -7.94 23.09 -43.80
CA GLY A 174 -7.39 24.44 -43.72
C GLY A 174 -6.83 24.94 -45.05
N LEU A 175 -7.14 26.19 -45.42
CA LEU A 175 -6.54 26.90 -46.56
C LEU A 175 -6.33 28.38 -46.21
N ASP A 176 -5.10 28.89 -46.42
CA ASP A 176 -4.72 30.29 -46.16
C ASP A 176 -5.11 30.81 -44.75
N GLY A 177 -5.03 29.96 -43.72
CA GLY A 177 -5.39 30.29 -42.35
C GLY A 177 -6.89 30.35 -42.07
N LYS A 178 -7.72 29.78 -42.95
CA LYS A 178 -9.17 29.60 -42.74
C LYS A 178 -9.56 28.12 -42.77
N THR A 179 -10.46 27.73 -41.88
CA THR A 179 -11.13 26.43 -41.93
C THR A 179 -12.24 26.48 -42.98
N LEU A 180 -12.18 25.58 -43.97
CA LEU A 180 -13.18 25.44 -45.03
C LEU A 180 -14.37 24.57 -44.62
N GLY A 181 -14.13 23.65 -43.68
CA GLY A 181 -15.12 22.83 -43.00
C GLY A 181 -14.41 21.78 -42.13
N SER A 182 -15.18 21.04 -41.36
CA SER A 182 -14.67 20.05 -40.40
C SER A 182 -15.59 18.83 -40.25
N VAL A 183 -15.06 17.76 -39.66
CA VAL A 183 -15.79 16.59 -39.16
C VAL A 183 -15.14 16.11 -37.87
N ASP A 184 -15.96 15.65 -36.91
CA ASP A 184 -15.47 15.17 -35.62
C ASP A 184 -15.23 13.66 -35.65
N LEU A 185 -14.24 13.21 -34.87
CA LEU A 185 -13.86 11.80 -34.73
C LEU A 185 -13.20 11.54 -33.36
N LYS A 186 -13.17 10.27 -32.94
CA LYS A 186 -12.44 9.80 -31.74
C LYS A 186 -11.13 9.15 -32.16
N VAL A 187 -10.05 9.45 -31.45
CA VAL A 187 -8.80 8.67 -31.46
C VAL A 187 -8.74 7.91 -30.14
N ALA A 188 -8.65 6.59 -30.19
CA ALA A 188 -8.68 5.72 -29.01
C ALA A 188 -7.58 4.65 -29.06
N PRO A 189 -7.16 4.08 -27.91
CA PRO A 189 -6.19 2.99 -27.90
C PRO A 189 -6.59 1.82 -28.79
N TYR A 190 -7.86 1.41 -28.72
CA TYR A 190 -8.57 0.48 -29.62
C TYR A 190 -10.06 0.85 -29.64
N ASP A 191 -10.87 0.20 -30.47
CA ASP A 191 -12.24 0.66 -30.76
C ASP A 191 -13.16 0.62 -29.53
N ASN A 192 -13.12 -0.47 -28.76
CA ASN A 192 -13.96 -0.65 -27.58
C ASN A 192 -13.37 -0.06 -26.29
N PHE A 193 -12.33 0.77 -26.36
CA PHE A 193 -11.74 1.36 -25.16
C PHE A 193 -12.64 2.44 -24.55
N HIS A 194 -12.97 2.29 -23.26
CA HIS A 194 -13.69 3.30 -22.48
C HIS A 194 -12.84 3.89 -21.35
N THR A 195 -12.82 5.21 -21.16
CA THR A 195 -12.31 5.78 -19.90
C THR A 195 -13.21 5.38 -18.72
N MET A 196 -12.78 5.52 -17.47
CA MET A 196 -13.65 5.20 -16.33
C MET A 196 -14.96 6.02 -16.34
N SER A 197 -14.90 7.28 -16.77
CA SER A 197 -16.10 8.10 -16.95
C SER A 197 -17.03 7.55 -18.02
N GLU A 198 -16.48 7.09 -19.15
CA GLU A 198 -17.27 6.44 -20.19
C GLU A 198 -17.85 5.11 -19.71
N ILE A 199 -17.13 4.33 -18.87
CA ILE A 199 -17.68 3.13 -18.22
C ILE A 199 -18.90 3.49 -17.37
N TYR A 200 -18.85 4.55 -16.55
CA TYR A 200 -20.03 4.99 -15.79
C TYR A 200 -21.24 5.29 -16.69
N ASP A 201 -21.01 6.01 -17.79
CA ASP A 201 -22.06 6.35 -18.75
C ASP A 201 -22.62 5.09 -19.45
N GLU A 202 -21.77 4.12 -19.77
CA GLU A 202 -22.16 2.84 -20.38
C GLU A 202 -22.99 1.98 -19.43
N LEU A 203 -22.68 1.94 -18.13
CA LEU A 203 -23.49 1.23 -17.14
C LEU A 203 -24.89 1.84 -17.01
N ASP A 204 -24.99 3.17 -16.99
CA ASP A 204 -26.27 3.89 -17.01
C ASP A 204 -27.06 3.59 -18.30
N ALA A 205 -26.38 3.64 -19.45
CA ALA A 205 -26.98 3.35 -20.75
C ALA A 205 -27.49 1.92 -20.86
N LEU A 206 -26.74 0.94 -20.35
CA LEU A 206 -27.11 -0.46 -20.33
C LEU A 206 -28.37 -0.69 -19.49
N VAL A 207 -28.46 -0.10 -18.29
CA VAL A 207 -29.64 -0.17 -17.42
C VAL A 207 -30.87 0.44 -18.11
N ASP A 208 -30.72 1.64 -18.69
CA ASP A 208 -31.81 2.33 -19.39
C ASP A 208 -32.27 1.55 -20.64
N TYR A 209 -31.33 0.97 -21.39
CA TYR A 209 -31.63 0.15 -22.56
C TYR A 209 -32.38 -1.12 -22.16
N ALA A 210 -31.90 -1.86 -21.15
CA ALA A 210 -32.57 -3.06 -20.65
C ALA A 210 -34.02 -2.76 -20.22
N ALA A 211 -34.23 -1.71 -19.43
CA ALA A 211 -35.55 -1.30 -18.99
C ALA A 211 -36.52 -0.93 -20.12
N GLY A 212 -36.00 -0.52 -21.28
CA GLY A 212 -36.79 -0.16 -22.46
C GLY A 212 -37.07 -1.31 -23.44
N HIS A 213 -36.25 -2.37 -23.42
CA HIS A 213 -36.19 -3.35 -24.51
C HIS A 213 -36.28 -4.81 -24.07
N THR A 214 -36.11 -5.13 -22.78
CA THR A 214 -36.14 -6.50 -22.26
C THR A 214 -37.06 -6.62 -21.04
N ASP A 215 -37.36 -7.86 -20.64
CA ASP A 215 -38.02 -8.18 -19.36
C ASP A 215 -37.00 -8.53 -18.24
N LEU A 216 -35.70 -8.39 -18.52
CA LEU A 216 -34.64 -8.72 -17.58
C LEU A 216 -34.61 -7.75 -16.39
N TYR A 217 -34.14 -8.25 -15.24
CA TYR A 217 -33.77 -7.39 -14.12
C TYR A 217 -32.31 -6.97 -14.28
N VAL A 218 -32.11 -5.71 -14.63
CA VAL A 218 -30.79 -5.08 -14.71
C VAL A 218 -30.76 -3.86 -13.80
N GLU A 219 -29.93 -3.90 -12.76
CA GLU A 219 -29.83 -2.81 -11.79
C GLU A 219 -28.37 -2.56 -11.39
N GLN A 220 -28.00 -1.28 -11.33
CA GLN A 220 -26.70 -0.81 -10.89
C GLN A 220 -26.71 -0.52 -9.39
N PHE A 221 -25.64 -0.91 -8.73
CA PHE A 221 -25.37 -0.70 -7.31
C PHE A 221 -23.97 -0.12 -7.13
N SER A 222 -23.67 0.35 -5.92
CA SER A 222 -22.35 0.80 -5.51
C SER A 222 -21.82 -0.12 -4.42
N MET A 223 -20.57 -0.58 -4.57
CA MET A 223 -19.84 -1.31 -3.53
C MET A 223 -19.37 -0.38 -2.40
N GLY A 224 -19.22 0.91 -2.69
CA GLY A 224 -18.63 1.89 -1.79
C GLY A 224 -17.87 2.96 -2.58
N GLN A 225 -17.00 3.67 -1.89
CA GLN A 225 -16.09 4.65 -2.49
C GLN A 225 -14.65 4.13 -2.39
N SER A 226 -13.83 4.44 -3.40
CA SER A 226 -12.40 4.15 -3.45
C SER A 226 -11.61 5.00 -2.46
N GLN A 227 -10.30 4.75 -2.30
CA GLN A 227 -9.52 5.33 -1.21
C GLN A 227 -9.38 6.87 -1.25
N GLY A 228 -9.16 7.47 -2.42
CA GLY A 228 -8.89 8.90 -2.61
C GLY A 228 -7.72 9.44 -1.78
N ASP A 229 -6.48 9.18 -2.20
CA ASP A 229 -5.25 9.63 -1.54
C ASP A 229 -4.30 10.36 -2.52
N ASN A 230 -3.12 10.79 -2.06
CA ASN A 230 -2.13 11.53 -2.86
C ASN A 230 -2.67 12.82 -3.54
N GLY A 231 -3.75 13.39 -2.99
CA GLY A 231 -4.44 14.55 -3.54
C GLY A 231 -5.40 14.23 -4.69
N LEU A 232 -5.75 12.96 -4.87
CA LEU A 232 -6.70 12.46 -5.86
C LEU A 232 -8.09 12.26 -5.23
N GLU A 233 -9.12 12.26 -6.06
CA GLU A 233 -10.50 12.10 -5.60
C GLU A 233 -10.84 10.63 -5.37
N SER A 234 -11.68 10.40 -4.35
CA SER A 234 -12.36 9.14 -4.13
C SER A 234 -13.53 9.01 -5.11
N LEU A 235 -13.70 7.83 -5.69
CA LEU A 235 -14.61 7.53 -6.78
C LEU A 235 -15.61 6.44 -6.37
N ASP A 236 -16.79 6.43 -6.99
CA ASP A 236 -17.77 5.36 -6.78
C ASP A 236 -17.30 4.05 -7.42
N MET A 237 -17.56 2.93 -6.75
CA MET A 237 -17.21 1.60 -7.25
C MET A 237 -18.48 0.84 -7.66
N PRO A 238 -18.96 0.98 -8.90
CA PRO A 238 -20.23 0.41 -9.32
C PRO A 238 -20.14 -1.07 -9.66
N TYR A 239 -21.25 -1.77 -9.50
CA TYR A 239 -21.46 -3.10 -10.05
C TYR A 239 -22.88 -3.23 -10.59
N LEU A 240 -23.09 -4.13 -11.55
CA LEU A 240 -24.40 -4.45 -12.13
C LEU A 240 -24.86 -5.83 -11.69
N ILE A 241 -26.15 -5.98 -11.43
CA ILE A 241 -26.82 -7.28 -11.42
C ILE A 241 -27.56 -7.45 -12.74
N VAL A 242 -27.31 -8.55 -13.45
CA VAL A 242 -28.06 -8.96 -14.66
C VAL A 242 -28.72 -10.31 -14.37
N ALA A 243 -30.04 -10.33 -14.25
CA ALA A 243 -30.82 -11.52 -13.91
C ALA A 243 -32.09 -11.64 -14.73
N LYS A 244 -32.69 -12.84 -14.75
CA LYS A 244 -34.01 -13.06 -15.37
C LYS A 244 -35.09 -12.16 -14.76
N ASP A 245 -35.14 -12.09 -13.44
CA ASP A 245 -36.02 -11.19 -12.70
C ASP A 245 -35.50 -10.95 -11.28
N LYS A 246 -36.11 -10.00 -10.57
CA LYS A 246 -35.73 -9.68 -9.18
C LYS A 246 -35.99 -10.85 -8.21
N ALA A 247 -36.97 -11.71 -8.49
CA ALA A 247 -37.33 -12.81 -7.59
C ALA A 247 -36.24 -13.89 -7.56
N ALA A 248 -35.52 -14.10 -8.67
CA ALA A 248 -34.32 -14.94 -8.72
C ALA A 248 -33.25 -14.44 -7.75
N VAL A 249 -32.95 -13.14 -7.79
CA VAL A 249 -31.97 -12.48 -6.92
C VAL A 249 -32.37 -12.58 -5.45
N ASP A 250 -33.64 -12.29 -5.13
CA ASP A 250 -34.17 -12.39 -3.76
C ASP A 250 -34.12 -13.83 -3.23
N LYS A 251 -34.41 -14.82 -4.09
CA LYS A 251 -34.37 -16.23 -3.71
C LYS A 251 -32.95 -16.71 -3.44
N TRP A 252 -31.95 -16.20 -4.16
CA TRP A 252 -30.56 -16.53 -3.85
C TRP A 252 -30.17 -16.09 -2.44
N GLN A 253 -30.57 -14.90 -2.00
CA GLN A 253 -30.31 -14.43 -0.64
C GLN A 253 -30.94 -15.35 0.43
N GLU A 254 -32.12 -15.92 0.15
CA GLU A 254 -32.72 -16.95 1.01
C GLU A 254 -31.90 -18.25 1.03
N ILE A 255 -31.37 -18.69 -0.12
CA ILE A 255 -30.53 -19.89 -0.25
C ILE A 255 -29.22 -19.70 0.51
N LYS A 256 -28.53 -18.57 0.28
CA LYS A 256 -27.29 -18.21 0.98
C LYS A 256 -27.47 -18.24 2.49
N ALA A 257 -28.50 -17.57 2.99
CA ALA A 257 -28.77 -17.51 4.43
C ALA A 257 -29.03 -18.91 5.03
N GLU A 258 -29.71 -19.81 4.31
CA GLU A 258 -29.89 -21.20 4.75
C GLU A 258 -28.59 -22.02 4.64
N ALA A 259 -27.79 -21.82 3.59
CA ALA A 259 -26.49 -22.48 3.42
C ALA A 259 -25.54 -22.14 4.57
N GLU A 260 -25.55 -20.90 5.05
CA GLU A 260 -24.70 -20.47 6.15
C GLU A 260 -25.20 -20.94 7.53
N SER A 261 -26.52 -21.09 7.72
CA SER A 261 -27.13 -21.35 9.03
C SER A 261 -27.57 -22.81 9.26
N ASP A 262 -28.05 -23.51 8.23
CA ASP A 262 -28.43 -24.93 8.26
C ASP A 262 -28.09 -25.62 6.92
N PRO A 263 -26.78 -25.72 6.57
CA PRO A 263 -26.35 -26.33 5.31
C PRO A 263 -26.84 -27.76 5.14
N THR A 264 -26.93 -28.54 6.23
CA THR A 264 -27.46 -29.91 6.20
C THR A 264 -28.92 -29.97 5.73
N ALA A 265 -29.75 -28.98 6.10
CA ALA A 265 -31.13 -28.91 5.60
C ALA A 265 -31.18 -28.52 4.12
N LEU A 266 -30.34 -27.58 3.69
CA LEU A 266 -30.23 -27.19 2.28
C LEU A 266 -29.77 -28.37 1.40
N LEU A 267 -28.74 -29.11 1.82
CA LEU A 267 -28.28 -30.33 1.11
C LEU A 267 -29.42 -31.34 0.93
N LYS A 268 -30.25 -31.56 1.94
CA LYS A 268 -31.43 -32.44 1.80
C LYS A 268 -32.46 -31.91 0.82
N LYS A 269 -32.62 -30.58 0.70
CA LYS A 269 -33.51 -29.97 -0.29
C LYS A 269 -32.96 -30.15 -1.70
N LEU A 270 -31.65 -30.00 -1.89
CA LEU A 270 -30.96 -30.26 -3.16
C LEU A 270 -31.14 -31.73 -3.57
N GLU A 271 -30.78 -32.67 -2.70
CA GLU A 271 -30.90 -34.12 -2.95
C GLU A 271 -32.33 -34.58 -3.29
N SER A 272 -33.34 -33.94 -2.68
CA SER A 272 -34.75 -34.31 -2.90
C SER A 272 -35.44 -33.52 -4.01
N GLY A 273 -34.79 -32.50 -4.58
CA GLY A 273 -35.38 -31.54 -5.51
C GLY A 273 -36.44 -30.61 -4.86
N ALA A 274 -36.45 -30.51 -3.53
CA ALA A 274 -37.41 -29.69 -2.79
C ALA A 274 -37.08 -28.18 -2.84
N LEU A 275 -35.88 -27.81 -3.27
CA LEU A 275 -35.49 -26.41 -3.46
C LEU A 275 -36.26 -25.73 -4.62
N GLY A 276 -36.74 -26.54 -5.57
CA GLY A 276 -37.41 -26.07 -6.80
C GLY A 276 -36.42 -25.40 -7.76
N ASP A 277 -36.92 -24.52 -8.62
CA ASP A 277 -36.08 -23.75 -9.54
C ASP A 277 -35.33 -22.65 -8.77
N TYR A 278 -34.06 -22.47 -9.10
CA TYR A 278 -33.17 -21.46 -8.52
C TYR A 278 -32.05 -21.12 -9.50
N GLN A 279 -31.45 -19.96 -9.28
CA GLN A 279 -30.29 -19.46 -10.00
C GLN A 279 -29.10 -19.30 -9.05
N VAL A 280 -27.91 -19.50 -9.58
CA VAL A 280 -26.66 -19.27 -8.84
C VAL A 280 -25.94 -17.99 -9.35
N PRO A 281 -25.34 -17.19 -8.47
CA PRO A 281 -24.54 -16.02 -8.84
C PRO A 281 -23.20 -16.38 -9.48
N VAL A 282 -22.90 -15.75 -10.60
CA VAL A 282 -21.58 -15.76 -11.26
C VAL A 282 -21.03 -14.34 -11.26
N MET A 283 -19.82 -14.16 -10.74
CA MET A 283 -19.17 -12.85 -10.65
C MET A 283 -18.02 -12.72 -11.66
N TYR A 284 -18.01 -11.60 -12.38
CA TYR A 284 -16.91 -11.22 -13.27
C TYR A 284 -16.36 -9.86 -12.84
N SER A 285 -15.05 -9.78 -12.60
CA SER A 285 -14.34 -8.61 -12.07
C SER A 285 -13.04 -8.32 -12.84
N ASN A 286 -12.54 -7.09 -12.79
CA ASN A 286 -11.17 -6.74 -13.17
C ASN A 286 -10.55 -5.91 -12.05
N ILE A 287 -9.30 -6.20 -11.66
CA ILE A 287 -8.62 -5.47 -10.57
C ILE A 287 -7.46 -4.60 -11.05
N HIS A 288 -6.87 -4.93 -12.20
CA HIS A 288 -5.78 -4.14 -12.73
C HIS A 288 -6.24 -3.31 -13.90
N ALA A 289 -6.43 -2.05 -13.58
CA ALA A 289 -6.99 -1.12 -14.53
C ALA A 289 -6.03 -0.67 -15.65
N ASN A 290 -4.74 -1.01 -15.55
CA ASN A 290 -3.79 -0.85 -16.66
C ASN A 290 -3.87 -2.01 -17.68
N GLU A 291 -4.71 -3.01 -17.45
CA GLU A 291 -5.10 -4.06 -18.41
C GLU A 291 -6.38 -3.72 -19.12
N VAL A 292 -6.24 -2.76 -20.01
CA VAL A 292 -7.39 -1.98 -20.43
C VAL A 292 -8.47 -2.82 -21.11
N ALA A 293 -8.13 -3.92 -21.80
CA ALA A 293 -9.09 -4.74 -22.55
C ALA A 293 -10.02 -5.59 -21.67
N ALA A 294 -9.64 -5.89 -20.42
CA ALA A 294 -10.44 -6.75 -19.56
C ALA A 294 -11.72 -6.05 -19.07
N SER A 295 -11.61 -4.81 -18.58
CA SER A 295 -12.77 -4.01 -18.16
C SER A 295 -13.78 -3.84 -19.30
N ASP A 296 -13.28 -3.57 -20.51
CA ASP A 296 -14.09 -3.41 -21.72
C ASP A 296 -14.68 -4.75 -22.20
N GLY A 297 -13.96 -5.87 -22.04
CA GLY A 297 -14.47 -7.21 -22.32
C GLY A 297 -15.61 -7.65 -21.38
N ILE A 298 -15.49 -7.34 -20.08
CA ILE A 298 -16.55 -7.57 -19.09
C ILE A 298 -17.80 -6.75 -19.42
N LEU A 299 -17.61 -5.48 -19.80
CA LEU A 299 -18.70 -4.61 -20.24
C LEU A 299 -19.34 -5.12 -21.54
N ALA A 300 -18.54 -5.58 -22.50
CA ALA A 300 -19.01 -6.17 -23.75
C ALA A 300 -19.83 -7.44 -23.51
N PHE A 301 -19.46 -8.28 -22.53
CA PHE A 301 -20.26 -9.44 -22.12
C PHE A 301 -21.64 -9.01 -21.58
N ALA A 302 -21.69 -7.98 -20.74
CA ALA A 302 -22.97 -7.49 -20.21
C ALA A 302 -23.91 -6.97 -21.33
N TRP A 303 -23.36 -6.18 -22.26
CA TRP A 303 -24.11 -5.74 -23.46
C TRP A 303 -24.55 -6.91 -24.33
N MET A 304 -23.67 -7.90 -24.58
CA MET A 304 -23.98 -9.10 -25.36
C MET A 304 -25.23 -9.82 -24.83
N LEU A 305 -25.36 -9.97 -23.51
CA LEU A 305 -26.54 -10.58 -22.89
C LEU A 305 -27.82 -9.75 -23.10
N VAL A 306 -27.74 -8.45 -22.83
CA VAL A 306 -28.91 -7.55 -22.88
C VAL A 306 -29.40 -7.33 -24.31
N GLU A 307 -28.50 -7.08 -25.26
CA GLU A 307 -28.85 -6.89 -26.66
C GLU A 307 -29.44 -8.17 -27.27
N THR A 308 -28.89 -9.33 -26.89
CA THR A 308 -29.45 -10.61 -27.33
C THR A 308 -30.84 -10.82 -26.77
N ALA A 309 -31.07 -10.55 -25.49
CA ALA A 309 -32.39 -10.67 -24.89
C ALA A 309 -33.42 -9.72 -25.52
N ALA A 310 -32.97 -8.56 -26.04
CA ALA A 310 -33.81 -7.62 -26.80
C ALA A 310 -34.05 -8.05 -28.26
N SER A 311 -33.22 -8.93 -28.81
CA SER A 311 -33.29 -9.38 -30.20
C SER A 311 -34.49 -10.30 -30.48
N GLU A 312 -34.86 -10.45 -31.76
CA GLU A 312 -35.95 -11.37 -32.14
C GLU A 312 -35.59 -12.86 -31.92
N SER A 313 -34.31 -13.21 -31.94
CA SER A 313 -33.85 -14.60 -31.76
C SER A 313 -33.74 -14.98 -30.29
N GLY A 314 -33.30 -14.05 -29.42
CA GLY A 314 -32.99 -14.34 -28.02
C GLY A 314 -31.76 -15.25 -27.83
N THR A 315 -30.98 -15.48 -28.89
CA THR A 315 -29.86 -16.44 -28.89
C THR A 315 -28.53 -15.85 -29.34
N ILE A 316 -27.43 -16.28 -28.72
CA ILE A 316 -26.03 -16.00 -29.11
C ILE A 316 -25.41 -17.27 -29.68
N ASP A 317 -24.68 -17.15 -30.78
CA ASP A 317 -23.83 -18.22 -31.29
C ASP A 317 -22.37 -17.96 -30.87
N TYR A 318 -21.65 -18.99 -30.43
CA TYR A 318 -20.21 -18.93 -30.22
C TYR A 318 -19.53 -20.24 -30.66
N ASP A 319 -18.30 -20.15 -31.12
CA ASP A 319 -17.51 -21.32 -31.52
C ASP A 319 -16.82 -21.96 -30.31
N LYS A 320 -16.72 -23.29 -30.32
CA LYS A 320 -16.09 -24.08 -29.26
C LYS A 320 -15.16 -25.12 -29.88
N LEU A 321 -13.93 -25.20 -29.38
CA LEU A 321 -13.03 -26.32 -29.72
C LEU A 321 -13.58 -27.60 -29.07
N THR A 322 -13.70 -28.68 -29.84
CA THR A 322 -14.32 -29.94 -29.37
C THR A 322 -13.39 -31.15 -29.48
N GLY A 323 -12.20 -30.97 -30.06
CA GLY A 323 -11.25 -32.05 -30.27
C GLY A 323 -10.08 -31.65 -31.16
N PHE A 324 -9.16 -32.60 -31.38
CA PHE A 324 -8.01 -32.42 -32.25
C PHE A 324 -8.18 -33.13 -33.59
N THR A 325 -7.71 -32.48 -34.66
CA THR A 325 -7.47 -33.15 -35.94
C THR A 325 -6.27 -34.09 -35.83
N ALA A 326 -5.98 -34.86 -36.88
CA ALA A 326 -4.76 -35.67 -36.92
C ALA A 326 -3.47 -34.82 -36.88
N ALA A 327 -3.51 -33.60 -37.44
CA ALA A 327 -2.38 -32.68 -37.38
C ALA A 327 -2.25 -32.09 -35.97
N GLY A 328 -3.37 -31.70 -35.34
CA GLY A 328 -3.36 -31.20 -33.96
C GLY A 328 -2.81 -32.21 -32.96
N LYS A 329 -3.15 -33.50 -33.08
CA LYS A 329 -2.59 -34.54 -32.22
C LYS A 329 -1.08 -34.71 -32.37
N ALA A 330 -0.56 -34.51 -33.58
CA ALA A 330 0.88 -34.59 -33.82
C ALA A 330 1.59 -33.35 -33.25
N GLU A 331 1.01 -32.17 -33.47
CA GLU A 331 1.53 -30.89 -32.97
C GLU A 331 1.53 -30.83 -31.44
N LEU A 332 0.43 -31.23 -30.80
CA LEU A 332 0.35 -31.31 -29.33
C LEU A 332 1.46 -32.19 -28.77
N ALA A 333 1.66 -33.39 -29.34
CA ALA A 333 2.69 -34.31 -28.88
C ALA A 333 4.13 -33.78 -29.11
N GLU A 334 4.33 -32.95 -30.13
CA GLU A 334 5.60 -32.29 -30.40
C GLU A 334 5.85 -31.16 -29.38
N GLN A 335 4.86 -30.31 -29.11
CA GLN A 335 4.99 -29.18 -28.19
C GLN A 335 5.02 -29.58 -26.71
N MET A 336 4.35 -30.67 -26.31
CA MET A 336 4.44 -31.20 -24.93
C MET A 336 5.78 -31.91 -24.66
N GLY A 337 6.45 -32.42 -25.70
CA GLY A 337 7.63 -33.26 -25.56
C GLY A 337 7.32 -34.68 -25.07
N PRO A 338 8.31 -35.59 -25.09
CA PRO A 338 8.12 -36.97 -24.67
C PRO A 338 8.16 -37.11 -23.13
N ALA A 339 7.25 -37.93 -22.60
CA ALA A 339 7.18 -38.22 -21.17
C ALA A 339 8.53 -38.70 -20.60
N GLY A 340 8.93 -38.11 -19.47
CA GLY A 340 10.20 -38.40 -18.80
C GLY A 340 11.44 -37.72 -19.38
N GLU A 341 11.33 -36.94 -20.46
CA GLU A 341 12.44 -36.12 -20.96
C GLU A 341 12.45 -34.75 -20.30
N GLU A 342 13.65 -34.31 -19.89
CA GLU A 342 13.85 -33.03 -19.19
C GLU A 342 13.21 -31.86 -19.95
N GLY A 343 12.37 -31.09 -19.25
CA GLY A 343 11.67 -29.92 -19.80
C GLY A 343 10.41 -30.24 -20.61
N SER A 344 10.02 -31.51 -20.75
CA SER A 344 8.72 -31.90 -21.30
C SER A 344 7.61 -31.69 -20.26
N VAL A 345 6.40 -31.38 -20.71
CA VAL A 345 5.24 -31.13 -19.84
C VAL A 345 4.72 -32.44 -19.26
N ALA A 346 4.40 -32.41 -17.97
CA ALA A 346 3.67 -33.43 -17.24
C ALA A 346 2.36 -32.82 -16.73
N VAL A 347 1.41 -33.67 -16.32
CA VAL A 347 0.13 -33.23 -15.74
C VAL A 347 -0.09 -34.00 -14.44
N PRO A 348 -0.49 -33.34 -13.34
CA PRO A 348 -0.76 -34.02 -12.08
C PRO A 348 -1.86 -35.06 -12.21
N ASP A 349 -1.70 -36.21 -11.54
CA ASP A 349 -2.66 -37.31 -11.60
C ASP A 349 -4.07 -36.90 -11.10
N LEU A 350 -4.14 -35.99 -10.13
CA LEU A 350 -5.40 -35.47 -9.56
C LEU A 350 -6.28 -34.72 -10.58
N VAL A 351 -5.70 -34.15 -11.64
CA VAL A 351 -6.43 -33.36 -12.65
C VAL A 351 -6.34 -33.94 -14.07
N ALA A 352 -5.61 -35.04 -14.25
CA ALA A 352 -5.31 -35.61 -15.56
C ALA A 352 -6.56 -36.03 -16.34
N ASP A 353 -7.63 -36.45 -15.65
CA ASP A 353 -8.90 -36.86 -16.26
C ASP A 353 -9.72 -35.66 -16.78
N ASP A 354 -9.48 -34.45 -16.26
CA ASP A 354 -10.20 -33.22 -16.61
C ASP A 354 -9.43 -32.34 -17.62
N ALA A 355 -8.13 -32.58 -17.83
CA ALA A 355 -7.30 -31.85 -18.79
C ALA A 355 -7.60 -32.24 -20.25
N THR A 356 -8.26 -31.37 -21.02
CA THR A 356 -8.55 -31.64 -22.45
C THR A 356 -7.42 -31.23 -23.39
N TYR A 357 -6.53 -30.33 -22.96
CA TYR A 357 -5.47 -29.68 -23.74
C TYR A 357 -5.97 -28.85 -24.94
N LEU A 358 -7.27 -28.64 -25.08
CA LEU A 358 -7.82 -27.83 -26.16
C LEU A 358 -7.39 -26.36 -25.95
N GLY A 359 -6.91 -25.71 -27.01
CA GLY A 359 -6.29 -24.38 -26.93
C GLY A 359 -4.82 -24.34 -26.50
N TYR A 360 -4.18 -25.48 -26.24
CA TYR A 360 -2.76 -25.55 -25.87
C TYR A 360 -1.78 -25.17 -27.00
N ILE A 361 -2.09 -25.52 -28.26
CA ILE A 361 -1.14 -25.40 -29.38
C ILE A 361 -0.84 -23.92 -29.63
N LYS A 362 0.43 -23.55 -29.45
CA LYS A 362 0.92 -22.19 -29.66
C LYS A 362 1.22 -21.95 -31.14
N GLY A 363 1.07 -20.69 -31.56
CA GLY A 363 1.40 -20.24 -32.92
C GLY A 363 2.91 -20.25 -33.21
N GLU A 364 3.29 -19.77 -34.39
CA GLU A 364 4.69 -19.70 -34.83
C GLU A 364 5.17 -18.23 -34.93
N ASN A 365 6.41 -17.97 -34.54
CA ASN A 365 7.12 -16.73 -34.82
C ASN A 365 7.43 -16.61 -36.33
N ALA A 366 7.79 -15.42 -36.79
CA ALA A 366 8.17 -15.17 -38.19
C ALA A 366 9.34 -16.04 -38.69
N ASP A 367 10.16 -16.58 -37.79
CA ASP A 367 11.27 -17.49 -38.08
C ASP A 367 10.90 -19.00 -38.06
N GLY A 368 9.64 -19.34 -37.77
CA GLY A 368 9.11 -20.70 -37.72
C GLY A 368 9.32 -21.44 -36.40
N THR A 369 9.77 -20.76 -35.35
CA THR A 369 9.82 -21.31 -33.98
C THR A 369 8.47 -21.15 -33.27
N THR A 370 8.16 -22.03 -32.31
CA THR A 370 6.95 -21.89 -31.48
C THR A 370 6.97 -20.56 -30.71
N ALA A 371 5.89 -19.80 -30.81
CA ALA A 371 5.75 -18.53 -30.12
C ALA A 371 5.69 -18.74 -28.60
N SER A 372 6.38 -17.90 -27.84
CA SER A 372 6.27 -17.88 -26.38
C SER A 372 5.05 -17.10 -25.91
N ILE A 373 4.53 -16.21 -26.76
CA ILE A 373 3.31 -15.43 -26.56
C ILE A 373 2.13 -16.06 -27.30
N SER A 374 0.91 -15.82 -26.82
CA SER A 374 -0.30 -16.22 -27.57
C SER A 374 -0.43 -15.39 -28.85
N THR A 375 -0.41 -16.06 -29.99
CA THR A 375 -0.56 -15.44 -31.33
C THR A 375 -1.61 -16.18 -32.13
N GLN A 376 -1.79 -15.78 -33.39
CA GLN A 376 -2.75 -16.40 -34.28
C GLN A 376 -2.40 -17.87 -34.56
N VAL A 377 -3.40 -18.74 -34.43
CA VAL A 377 -3.30 -20.17 -34.72
C VAL A 377 -4.29 -20.50 -35.84
N GLU A 378 -3.86 -21.32 -36.80
CA GLU A 378 -4.73 -21.89 -37.84
C GLU A 378 -5.69 -22.94 -37.21
N LEU A 379 -6.74 -22.48 -36.52
CA LEU A 379 -7.57 -23.33 -35.65
C LEU A 379 -8.12 -24.57 -36.37
N GLU A 380 -8.70 -24.43 -37.56
CA GLU A 380 -9.26 -25.57 -38.33
C GLU A 380 -8.21 -26.61 -38.76
N LYS A 381 -6.92 -26.23 -38.82
CA LYS A 381 -5.83 -27.18 -39.10
C LYS A 381 -5.64 -28.14 -37.93
N TYR A 382 -5.73 -27.63 -36.70
CA TYR A 382 -5.35 -28.37 -35.49
C TYR A 382 -6.54 -28.89 -34.68
N TYR A 383 -7.67 -28.20 -34.72
CA TYR A 383 -8.85 -28.48 -33.89
C TYR A 383 -10.09 -28.82 -34.72
N THR A 384 -11.02 -29.55 -34.11
CA THR A 384 -12.42 -29.61 -34.53
C THR A 384 -13.19 -28.53 -33.79
N ILE A 385 -14.05 -27.82 -34.50
CA ILE A 385 -14.78 -26.66 -33.99
C ILE A 385 -16.27 -26.89 -34.24
N ASP A 386 -17.09 -26.68 -33.21
CA ASP A 386 -18.55 -26.67 -33.31
C ASP A 386 -19.05 -25.28 -32.88
N THR A 387 -20.11 -24.80 -33.54
CA THR A 387 -20.84 -23.60 -33.10
C THR A 387 -21.94 -24.01 -32.13
N VAL A 388 -21.94 -23.40 -30.95
CA VAL A 388 -22.94 -23.56 -29.89
C VAL A 388 -23.90 -22.38 -29.92
N THR A 389 -25.20 -22.66 -29.94
CA THR A 389 -26.25 -21.65 -29.82
C THR A 389 -26.78 -21.63 -28.40
N VAL A 390 -26.66 -20.49 -27.72
CA VAL A 390 -27.11 -20.25 -26.34
C VAL A 390 -28.40 -19.43 -26.36
N ASP A 391 -29.46 -19.92 -25.74
CA ASP A 391 -30.67 -19.14 -25.44
C ASP A 391 -30.47 -18.37 -24.13
N VAL A 392 -30.56 -17.03 -24.18
CA VAL A 392 -30.28 -16.19 -23.01
C VAL A 392 -31.35 -16.34 -21.91
N ASP A 393 -32.60 -16.62 -22.26
CA ASP A 393 -33.65 -16.87 -21.26
C ASP A 393 -33.46 -18.22 -20.55
N GLU A 394 -32.93 -19.22 -21.26
CA GLU A 394 -32.52 -20.51 -20.69
C GLU A 394 -31.30 -20.35 -19.78
N LEU A 395 -30.25 -19.66 -20.25
CA LEU A 395 -29.06 -19.38 -19.44
C LEU A 395 -29.42 -18.65 -18.12
N LEU A 396 -30.22 -17.58 -18.21
CA LEU A 396 -30.65 -16.80 -17.03
C LEU A 396 -31.70 -17.52 -16.15
N SER A 397 -32.18 -18.69 -16.57
CA SER A 397 -32.97 -19.57 -15.71
C SER A 397 -32.12 -20.39 -14.73
N ASP A 398 -30.81 -20.47 -14.99
CA ASP A 398 -29.84 -21.24 -14.24
C ASP A 398 -28.82 -20.37 -13.49
N VAL A 399 -28.43 -19.23 -14.07
CA VAL A 399 -27.47 -18.29 -13.47
C VAL A 399 -27.98 -16.86 -13.46
N PHE A 400 -27.40 -16.02 -12.61
CA PHE A 400 -27.46 -14.56 -12.76
C PHE A 400 -26.07 -13.97 -12.51
N PHE A 401 -25.84 -12.77 -13.05
CA PHE A 401 -24.50 -12.20 -13.09
C PHE A 401 -24.34 -11.03 -12.13
N ILE A 402 -23.21 -11.00 -11.44
CA ILE A 402 -22.68 -9.85 -10.72
C ILE A 402 -21.50 -9.34 -11.54
N ILE A 403 -21.66 -8.19 -12.18
CA ILE A 403 -20.68 -7.64 -13.10
C ILE A 403 -20.00 -6.45 -12.43
N VAL A 404 -18.70 -6.57 -12.19
CA VAL A 404 -17.82 -5.52 -11.70
C VAL A 404 -16.85 -5.18 -12.84
N PRO A 405 -17.16 -4.18 -13.70
CA PRO A 405 -16.28 -3.87 -14.82
C PRO A 405 -14.86 -3.50 -14.39
N GLU A 406 -14.74 -2.85 -13.21
CA GLU A 406 -13.47 -2.44 -12.64
C GLU A 406 -13.60 -2.30 -11.12
N GLU A 407 -12.84 -3.11 -10.38
CA GLU A 407 -12.63 -2.95 -8.94
C GLU A 407 -11.75 -1.73 -8.66
N ASN A 408 -10.64 -1.57 -9.40
CA ASN A 408 -9.71 -0.46 -9.23
C ASN A 408 -10.10 0.76 -10.08
N VAL A 409 -11.24 1.37 -9.73
CA VAL A 409 -11.80 2.51 -10.48
C VAL A 409 -10.85 3.71 -10.58
N GLU A 410 -9.99 3.90 -9.58
CA GLU A 410 -8.94 4.91 -9.59
C GLU A 410 -7.85 4.55 -10.58
N GLY A 411 -7.39 3.30 -10.54
CA GLY A 411 -6.46 2.75 -11.52
C GLY A 411 -6.96 2.97 -12.94
N ARG A 412 -8.27 2.81 -13.22
CA ARG A 412 -8.80 2.97 -14.59
C ARG A 412 -8.88 4.41 -15.01
N THR A 413 -9.16 5.29 -14.06
CA THR A 413 -9.15 6.74 -14.26
C THR A 413 -7.73 7.23 -14.62
N TYR A 414 -6.70 6.65 -14.01
CA TYR A 414 -5.31 7.09 -14.16
C TYR A 414 -4.43 6.18 -15.05
N LEU A 415 -5.00 5.07 -15.53
CA LEU A 415 -4.30 3.98 -16.23
C LEU A 415 -3.10 3.45 -15.44
N THR A 416 -3.30 3.20 -14.15
CA THR A 416 -2.31 2.65 -13.23
C THR A 416 -2.76 1.32 -12.67
N ARG A 417 -1.80 0.43 -12.43
CA ARG A 417 -2.02 -0.84 -11.72
C ARG A 417 -2.47 -0.62 -10.28
N THR A 418 -1.91 0.40 -9.65
CA THR A 418 -2.16 0.74 -8.25
C THR A 418 -3.28 1.76 -8.09
N SER A 419 -3.92 1.76 -6.92
CA SER A 419 -4.86 2.82 -6.52
C SER A 419 -4.14 4.14 -6.22
N SER A 420 -4.88 5.22 -5.99
CA SER A 420 -4.35 6.52 -5.55
C SER A 420 -3.53 6.42 -4.26
N GLY A 421 -3.81 5.42 -3.41
CA GLY A 421 -3.04 5.10 -2.22
C GLY A 421 -1.61 4.69 -2.52
N GLY A 422 -1.34 4.20 -3.73
CA GLY A 422 -0.07 3.67 -4.21
C GLY A 422 0.16 2.19 -3.91
N PHE A 423 -0.92 1.43 -3.78
CA PHE A 423 -0.92 0.01 -3.43
C PHE A 423 -1.37 -0.83 -4.62
N ASP A 424 -0.71 -1.96 -4.82
CA ASP A 424 -1.17 -2.99 -5.75
C ASP A 424 -2.32 -3.76 -5.08
N LEU A 425 -3.55 -3.49 -5.51
CA LEU A 425 -4.76 -4.04 -4.88
C LEU A 425 -4.81 -5.57 -5.01
N ASN A 426 -4.23 -6.12 -6.07
CA ASN A 426 -4.10 -7.57 -6.27
C ASN A 426 -3.12 -8.25 -5.29
N ARG A 427 -2.60 -7.50 -4.31
CA ARG A 427 -1.77 -8.02 -3.22
C ARG A 427 -2.28 -7.54 -1.87
N ASP A 428 -3.58 -7.25 -1.76
CA ASP A 428 -4.18 -6.60 -0.60
C ASP A 428 -5.48 -7.27 -0.09
N ASN A 429 -6.12 -8.23 -0.77
CA ASN A 429 -7.44 -8.75 -0.36
C ASN A 429 -7.49 -9.40 1.04
N SER A 430 -6.43 -10.08 1.47
CA SER A 430 -6.33 -10.58 2.84
C SER A 430 -5.99 -9.47 3.84
N PHE A 431 -5.21 -8.47 3.46
CA PHE A 431 -4.79 -7.40 4.37
C PHE A 431 -5.86 -6.32 4.54
N GLN A 432 -6.59 -6.04 3.47
CA GLN A 432 -7.67 -5.06 3.31
C GLN A 432 -7.25 -3.67 3.76
N THR A 433 -6.08 -3.21 3.28
CA THR A 433 -5.53 -1.92 3.68
C THR A 433 -6.12 -0.76 2.89
N GLN A 434 -6.62 -1.01 1.67
CA GLN A 434 -7.28 0.00 0.86
C GLN A 434 -8.81 -0.18 0.85
N ALA A 435 -9.55 0.91 0.65
CA ALA A 435 -11.02 0.88 0.65
C ALA A 435 -11.61 -0.04 -0.44
N GLU A 436 -10.92 -0.16 -1.57
CA GLU A 436 -11.33 -0.97 -2.72
C GLU A 436 -11.46 -2.45 -2.35
N THR A 437 -10.40 -3.04 -1.79
CA THR A 437 -10.39 -4.44 -1.35
C THR A 437 -11.31 -4.68 -0.16
N GLN A 438 -11.50 -3.70 0.73
CA GLN A 438 -12.51 -3.76 1.80
C GLN A 438 -13.94 -3.86 1.22
N ASN A 439 -14.23 -3.08 0.18
CA ASN A 439 -15.53 -3.07 -0.49
C ASN A 439 -15.76 -4.36 -1.29
N MET A 440 -14.74 -4.86 -2.00
CA MET A 440 -14.81 -6.12 -2.75
C MET A 440 -15.01 -7.31 -1.80
N ALA A 441 -14.24 -7.39 -0.71
CA ALA A 441 -14.39 -8.47 0.26
C ALA A 441 -15.79 -8.49 0.91
N ARG A 442 -16.37 -7.31 1.19
CA ARG A 442 -17.76 -7.19 1.62
C ARG A 442 -18.75 -7.65 0.55
N LEU A 443 -18.51 -7.36 -0.73
CA LEU A 443 -19.37 -7.82 -1.83
C LEU A 443 -19.34 -9.35 -1.94
N ILE A 444 -18.15 -9.97 -1.84
CA ILE A 444 -17.98 -11.43 -1.84
C ILE A 444 -18.75 -12.03 -0.66
N ALA A 445 -18.62 -11.48 0.54
CA ALA A 445 -19.35 -11.93 1.73
C ALA A 445 -20.87 -11.73 1.61
N GLU A 446 -21.33 -10.67 0.94
CA GLU A 446 -22.75 -10.38 0.73
C GLU A 446 -23.40 -11.40 -0.20
N TRP A 447 -22.70 -11.81 -1.27
CA TRP A 447 -23.28 -12.65 -2.31
C TRP A 447 -22.91 -14.12 -2.25
N ASN A 448 -21.76 -14.49 -1.67
CA ASN A 448 -21.17 -15.83 -1.79
C ASN A 448 -21.29 -16.37 -3.23
N PRO A 449 -20.70 -15.69 -4.23
CA PRO A 449 -20.78 -16.16 -5.60
C PRO A 449 -20.39 -17.65 -5.68
N VAL A 450 -21.08 -18.46 -6.47
CA VAL A 450 -20.63 -19.86 -6.63
C VAL A 450 -19.38 -19.91 -7.50
N SER A 451 -19.24 -18.92 -8.39
CA SER A 451 -18.05 -18.71 -9.19
C SER A 451 -17.66 -17.23 -9.28
N LEU A 452 -16.36 -16.95 -9.17
CA LEU A 452 -15.77 -15.62 -9.37
C LEU A 452 -14.61 -15.72 -10.36
N THR A 453 -14.64 -14.96 -11.44
CA THR A 453 -13.50 -14.82 -12.33
C THR A 453 -13.04 -13.37 -12.31
N GLU A 454 -11.75 -13.18 -12.02
CA GLU A 454 -11.12 -11.87 -12.05
C GLU A 454 -9.98 -11.83 -13.06
N PHE A 455 -9.91 -10.73 -13.80
CA PHE A 455 -8.88 -10.51 -14.81
C PHE A 455 -7.70 -9.69 -14.22
N HIS A 456 -6.46 -10.16 -14.47
CA HIS A 456 -5.25 -9.93 -13.65
C HIS A 456 -3.95 -9.63 -14.41
N GLY A 457 -3.91 -9.51 -15.73
CA GLY A 457 -2.66 -9.04 -16.33
C GLY A 457 -2.51 -9.16 -17.81
N ARG A 458 -1.36 -8.63 -18.24
CA ARG A 458 -0.68 -9.11 -19.42
C ARG A 458 0.50 -9.95 -19.01
N VAL A 459 0.34 -11.25 -19.18
CA VAL A 459 1.43 -12.21 -19.27
C VAL A 459 1.60 -12.66 -20.72
N GLN A 460 2.64 -13.45 -21.00
CA GLN A 460 2.93 -13.84 -22.37
C GLN A 460 1.84 -14.75 -22.95
N ALA A 461 1.32 -15.66 -22.13
CA ALA A 461 0.20 -16.52 -22.49
C ALA A 461 -1.13 -15.83 -22.17
N PHE A 462 -2.20 -16.30 -22.81
CA PHE A 462 -3.52 -16.14 -22.21
C PHE A 462 -3.61 -17.14 -21.07
N GLN A 463 -3.58 -16.71 -19.82
CA GLN A 463 -3.68 -17.61 -18.69
C GLN A 463 -5.12 -17.68 -18.20
N CYS A 464 -5.61 -18.90 -17.98
CA CYS A 464 -6.87 -19.16 -17.30
C CYS A 464 -6.49 -20.05 -16.12
N GLU A 465 -6.40 -19.50 -14.92
CA GLU A 465 -5.85 -20.21 -13.77
C GLU A 465 -6.95 -20.87 -12.93
N PRO A 466 -6.99 -22.20 -12.89
CA PRO A 466 -7.27 -22.97 -11.71
C PRO A 466 -5.94 -23.20 -10.97
N CYS A 467 -5.82 -22.64 -9.77
CA CYS A 467 -4.64 -22.62 -8.89
C CYS A 467 -3.69 -23.83 -8.97
N ASP A 468 -2.38 -23.63 -8.88
CA ASP A 468 -1.35 -24.67 -8.74
C ASP A 468 -0.62 -24.64 -7.36
N PRO A 469 -0.06 -25.78 -6.90
CA PRO A 469 0.65 -25.85 -5.62
C PRO A 469 1.83 -24.88 -5.52
N PRO A 470 2.26 -24.42 -4.33
CA PRO A 470 1.82 -24.83 -3.01
C PRO A 470 0.41 -24.34 -2.69
N HIS A 471 -0.41 -25.23 -2.13
CA HIS A 471 -1.81 -24.97 -1.90
C HIS A 471 -2.11 -24.36 -0.54
N GLU A 472 -3.01 -23.38 -0.50
CA GLU A 472 -3.44 -22.73 0.74
C GLU A 472 -4.19 -23.73 1.66
N PRO A 473 -3.83 -23.81 2.95
CA PRO A 473 -4.34 -24.86 3.84
C PRO A 473 -5.82 -24.74 4.22
N ASN A 474 -6.40 -23.55 4.24
CA ASN A 474 -7.80 -23.32 4.58
C ASN A 474 -8.79 -23.65 3.44
N PHE A 475 -8.30 -23.87 2.22
CA PHE A 475 -9.12 -24.32 1.09
C PHE A 475 -9.54 -25.78 1.22
N GLU A 476 -10.80 -26.07 0.89
CA GLU A 476 -11.38 -27.42 0.89
C GLU A 476 -11.30 -28.00 -0.53
N TYR A 477 -10.08 -28.25 -1.00
CA TYR A 477 -9.77 -28.58 -2.40
C TYR A 477 -10.52 -29.77 -2.97
N ASP A 478 -10.81 -30.80 -2.18
CA ASP A 478 -11.58 -31.96 -2.62
C ASP A 478 -13.00 -31.61 -3.08
N LEU A 479 -13.52 -30.44 -2.70
CA LEU A 479 -14.80 -29.90 -3.12
C LEU A 479 -14.67 -28.78 -4.17
N LEU A 480 -13.63 -27.94 -4.06
CA LEU A 480 -13.40 -26.83 -4.99
C LEU A 480 -12.88 -27.33 -6.35
N ALA A 481 -11.96 -28.29 -6.35
CA ALA A 481 -11.28 -28.76 -7.55
C ALA A 481 -12.17 -29.42 -8.59
N GLU A 482 -13.35 -29.93 -8.20
CA GLU A 482 -14.34 -30.54 -9.12
C GLU A 482 -14.68 -29.62 -10.31
N HIS A 483 -14.64 -28.30 -10.10
CA HIS A 483 -15.01 -27.32 -11.13
C HIS A 483 -13.87 -26.41 -11.57
N LEU A 484 -12.73 -26.39 -10.87
CA LEU A 484 -11.59 -25.53 -11.22
C LEU A 484 -11.09 -25.85 -12.64
N MET A 485 -10.77 -27.10 -12.97
CA MET A 485 -10.30 -27.42 -14.32
C MET A 485 -11.37 -27.19 -15.40
N GLY A 486 -12.58 -27.74 -15.20
CA GLY A 486 -13.64 -27.69 -16.20
C GLY A 486 -14.13 -26.27 -16.52
N GLY A 487 -14.28 -25.42 -15.49
CA GLY A 487 -14.67 -24.02 -15.69
C GLY A 487 -13.56 -23.18 -16.32
N GLY A 488 -12.30 -23.39 -15.92
CA GLY A 488 -11.14 -22.73 -16.52
C GLY A 488 -10.98 -23.09 -18.01
N GLU A 489 -11.12 -24.38 -18.35
CA GLU A 489 -11.08 -24.82 -19.75
C GLU A 489 -12.28 -24.31 -20.56
N ALA A 490 -13.48 -24.26 -19.98
CA ALA A 490 -14.65 -23.69 -20.65
C ALA A 490 -14.43 -22.22 -21.04
N LEU A 491 -13.81 -21.43 -20.14
CA LEU A 491 -13.42 -20.05 -20.40
C LEU A 491 -12.40 -19.97 -21.53
N GLY A 492 -11.25 -20.63 -21.35
CA GLY A 492 -10.13 -20.55 -22.28
C GLY A 492 -10.49 -21.03 -23.68
N ILE A 493 -11.19 -22.17 -23.80
CA ILE A 493 -11.62 -22.76 -25.08
C ILE A 493 -12.53 -21.82 -25.86
N ALA A 494 -13.53 -21.23 -25.20
CA ALA A 494 -14.45 -20.32 -25.87
C ALA A 494 -13.74 -19.01 -26.27
N ALA A 495 -12.90 -18.49 -25.39
CA ALA A 495 -12.17 -17.24 -25.64
C ALA A 495 -11.26 -17.35 -26.86
N VAL A 496 -10.44 -18.41 -26.95
CA VAL A 496 -9.50 -18.59 -28.07
C VAL A 496 -10.15 -19.02 -29.37
N ALA A 497 -11.37 -19.58 -29.33
CA ALA A 497 -12.10 -19.97 -30.54
C ALA A 497 -12.81 -18.78 -31.23
N ASN A 498 -13.08 -17.69 -30.49
CA ASN A 498 -13.94 -16.61 -30.96
C ASN A 498 -13.21 -15.28 -31.22
N ASN A 499 -11.88 -15.24 -31.13
CA ASN A 499 -11.10 -14.05 -31.51
C ASN A 499 -10.10 -14.37 -32.64
N GLY A 500 -9.67 -13.37 -33.40
CA GLY A 500 -8.82 -13.59 -34.59
C GLY A 500 -7.31 -13.49 -34.36
N GLY A 501 -6.87 -13.04 -33.18
CA GLY A 501 -5.49 -12.60 -32.94
C GLY A 501 -4.69 -13.45 -31.95
N HIS A 502 -5.33 -13.96 -30.89
CA HIS A 502 -4.69 -14.66 -29.77
C HIS A 502 -5.43 -15.97 -29.47
N ASN A 503 -4.95 -17.06 -30.07
CA ASN A 503 -5.72 -18.31 -30.17
C ASN A 503 -5.14 -19.49 -29.37
N SER A 504 -4.31 -19.21 -28.37
CA SER A 504 -3.82 -20.22 -27.42
C SER A 504 -3.91 -19.73 -25.98
N TYR A 505 -4.14 -20.64 -25.04
CA TYR A 505 -4.19 -20.33 -23.61
C TYR A 505 -3.50 -21.42 -22.78
N VAL A 506 -3.14 -21.08 -21.55
CA VAL A 506 -2.50 -21.97 -20.57
C VAL A 506 -3.35 -22.08 -19.30
N ILE A 507 -3.24 -23.23 -18.65
CA ILE A 507 -3.73 -23.49 -17.30
C ILE A 507 -2.52 -23.94 -16.48
N PRO A 508 -2.04 -23.17 -15.48
CA PRO A 508 -0.85 -23.52 -14.70
C PRO A 508 -0.87 -24.96 -14.17
N GLN A 509 -1.97 -25.36 -13.52
CA GLN A 509 -2.17 -26.72 -12.99
C GLN A 509 -2.05 -27.85 -14.04
N ARG A 510 -2.27 -27.55 -15.33
CA ARG A 510 -2.13 -28.50 -16.45
C ARG A 510 -0.78 -28.39 -17.14
N ASP A 511 -0.23 -27.19 -17.22
CA ASP A 511 0.82 -26.86 -18.20
C ASP A 511 2.20 -26.56 -17.58
N TYR A 512 2.28 -26.29 -16.27
CA TYR A 512 3.53 -25.83 -15.61
C TYR A 512 4.31 -26.93 -14.90
N LEU A 513 3.73 -28.12 -14.70
CA LEU A 513 4.47 -29.27 -14.22
C LEU A 513 5.39 -29.83 -15.32
N THR A 514 6.66 -30.05 -14.99
CA THR A 514 7.65 -30.52 -15.98
C THR A 514 8.41 -31.75 -15.52
N TYR A 515 8.81 -32.61 -16.47
CA TYR A 515 9.71 -33.73 -16.19
C TYR A 515 11.15 -33.25 -15.96
N THR A 516 11.83 -33.84 -14.98
CA THR A 516 13.23 -33.52 -14.64
C THR A 516 14.25 -34.32 -15.45
N GLY A 517 13.80 -35.34 -16.20
CA GLY A 517 14.68 -36.31 -16.84
C GLY A 517 15.24 -37.39 -15.90
N ALA A 518 14.99 -37.26 -14.59
CA ALA A 518 15.41 -38.22 -13.58
C ALA A 518 14.31 -39.26 -13.28
N LYS A 519 14.70 -40.29 -12.53
CA LYS A 519 13.78 -41.32 -12.02
C LYS A 519 13.69 -41.24 -10.51
N THR A 520 12.50 -41.41 -9.97
CA THR A 520 12.27 -41.55 -8.52
C THR A 520 12.91 -42.83 -7.98
N ALA A 521 12.90 -43.01 -6.65
CA ALA A 521 13.41 -44.22 -6.01
C ALA A 521 12.67 -45.49 -6.44
N ASP A 522 11.38 -45.37 -6.79
CA ASP A 522 10.52 -46.46 -7.24
C ASP A 522 10.61 -46.71 -8.75
N GLY A 523 11.29 -45.84 -9.49
CA GLY A 523 11.60 -45.99 -10.91
C GLY A 523 10.66 -45.24 -11.85
N ASP A 524 9.75 -44.43 -11.31
CA ASP A 524 8.84 -43.56 -12.05
C ASP A 524 9.56 -42.31 -12.55
N ASP A 525 9.04 -41.67 -13.61
CA ASP A 525 9.57 -40.40 -14.10
C ASP A 525 9.34 -39.31 -13.05
N GLN A 526 10.39 -38.60 -12.67
CA GLN A 526 10.28 -37.52 -11.70
C GLN A 526 9.80 -36.24 -12.40
N THR A 527 8.85 -35.56 -11.77
CA THR A 527 8.31 -34.26 -12.16
C THR A 527 8.74 -33.19 -11.16
N GLN A 528 8.59 -31.91 -11.52
CA GLN A 528 8.77 -30.80 -10.60
C GLN A 528 7.97 -29.55 -11.01
N TRP A 529 7.55 -28.80 -10.01
CA TRP A 529 7.03 -27.43 -10.12
C TRP A 529 8.19 -26.44 -10.02
N LEU A 530 8.59 -25.84 -11.15
CA LEU A 530 9.74 -24.93 -11.21
C LEU A 530 9.41 -23.50 -10.80
N ASP A 531 8.24 -23.04 -11.24
CA ASP A 531 7.75 -21.67 -11.08
C ASP A 531 6.25 -21.75 -10.81
N PRO A 532 5.84 -22.34 -9.68
CA PRO A 532 4.43 -22.46 -9.31
C PRO A 532 3.79 -21.10 -9.08
N TRP A 533 2.49 -20.96 -9.36
CA TRP A 533 1.79 -19.69 -9.32
C TRP A 533 0.74 -19.57 -8.20
N ASP A 534 0.76 -18.39 -7.58
CA ASP A 534 -0.31 -17.65 -6.90
C ASP A 534 -1.21 -18.31 -5.83
N ASP A 535 -1.26 -19.63 -5.64
CA ASP A 535 -2.31 -20.21 -4.80
C ASP A 535 -2.14 -20.00 -3.28
N MET A 536 -0.92 -20.17 -2.77
CA MET A 536 -0.67 -20.12 -1.33
C MET A 536 -1.04 -18.76 -0.69
N SER A 537 -0.96 -17.65 -1.42
CA SER A 537 -1.29 -16.33 -0.87
C SER A 537 -2.74 -16.00 -1.13
N THR A 538 -3.47 -15.61 -0.08
CA THR A 538 -4.87 -15.15 -0.19
C THR A 538 -4.98 -13.65 -0.47
N SER A 539 -3.87 -13.00 -0.83
CA SER A 539 -3.81 -11.56 -1.09
C SER A 539 -4.46 -11.15 -2.41
N TYR A 540 -4.74 -12.10 -3.29
CA TYR A 540 -5.44 -11.96 -4.56
C TYR A 540 -6.95 -12.14 -4.37
N THR A 541 -7.81 -11.41 -5.09
CA THR A 541 -9.28 -11.56 -4.94
C THR A 541 -9.78 -12.97 -5.22
N PRO A 542 -9.34 -13.70 -6.28
CA PRO A 542 -9.79 -15.07 -6.52
C PRO A 542 -9.45 -16.01 -5.37
N GLN A 543 -8.17 -16.10 -4.99
CA GLN A 543 -7.73 -16.92 -3.85
C GLN A 543 -8.46 -16.53 -2.56
N TYR A 544 -8.63 -15.23 -2.29
CA TYR A 544 -9.42 -14.77 -1.14
C TYR A 544 -10.87 -15.30 -1.18
N ALA A 545 -11.52 -15.27 -2.35
CA ALA A 545 -12.89 -15.75 -2.51
C ALA A 545 -13.06 -17.26 -2.27
N MET A 546 -12.01 -18.06 -2.48
CA MET A 546 -12.02 -19.50 -2.16
C MET A 546 -12.17 -19.76 -0.65
N LEU A 547 -11.68 -18.87 0.22
CA LEU A 547 -11.97 -18.93 1.66
C LEU A 547 -13.48 -18.84 1.97
N HIS A 548 -14.24 -18.19 1.08
CA HIS A 548 -15.69 -18.06 1.19
C HIS A 548 -16.46 -19.24 0.57
N GLY A 549 -15.78 -20.27 0.08
CA GLY A 549 -16.39 -21.42 -0.61
C GLY A 549 -16.75 -21.13 -2.07
N THR A 550 -16.13 -20.12 -2.68
CA THR A 550 -16.30 -19.77 -4.10
C THR A 550 -15.33 -20.57 -4.95
N VAL A 551 -15.75 -21.06 -6.12
CA VAL A 551 -14.81 -21.57 -7.13
C VAL A 551 -14.33 -20.41 -7.97
N SER A 552 -13.06 -20.03 -7.85
CA SER A 552 -12.55 -18.80 -8.47
C SER A 552 -11.47 -19.04 -9.51
N TYR A 553 -11.25 -18.01 -10.34
CA TYR A 553 -10.29 -18.04 -11.43
C TYR A 553 -9.56 -16.72 -11.56
N THR A 554 -8.24 -16.80 -11.65
CA THR A 554 -7.37 -15.70 -12.07
C THR A 554 -7.17 -15.79 -13.59
N VAL A 555 -7.42 -14.71 -14.33
CA VAL A 555 -7.34 -14.73 -15.80
C VAL A 555 -6.47 -13.60 -16.32
N GLU A 556 -5.53 -13.91 -17.20
CA GLU A 556 -4.59 -12.94 -17.76
C GLU A 556 -4.65 -12.93 -19.28
N VAL A 557 -4.70 -11.74 -19.88
CA VAL A 557 -4.83 -11.58 -21.33
C VAL A 557 -3.48 -11.25 -21.99
N PRO A 558 -3.14 -11.85 -23.14
CA PRO A 558 -1.82 -11.69 -23.77
C PRO A 558 -1.60 -10.33 -24.43
N ALA A 559 -2.68 -9.57 -24.66
CA ALA A 559 -2.71 -8.32 -25.39
C ALA A 559 -3.89 -7.44 -24.97
N TYR A 560 -3.80 -6.16 -25.30
CA TYR A 560 -4.80 -5.13 -25.04
C TYR A 560 -5.28 -4.51 -26.36
N ASP A 561 -6.21 -5.21 -26.99
CA ASP A 561 -6.81 -4.85 -28.26
C ASP A 561 -8.26 -5.35 -28.34
N ASP A 562 -8.95 -5.06 -29.44
CA ASP A 562 -10.33 -5.50 -29.65
C ASP A 562 -10.47 -7.03 -29.78
N TYR A 563 -9.42 -7.76 -30.16
CA TYR A 563 -9.46 -9.23 -30.16
C TYR A 563 -9.57 -9.77 -28.73
N MET A 564 -8.90 -9.15 -27.77
CA MET A 564 -9.00 -9.54 -26.36
C MET A 564 -10.27 -9.04 -25.68
N VAL A 565 -10.83 -7.90 -26.08
CA VAL A 565 -12.21 -7.54 -25.67
C VAL A 565 -13.19 -8.65 -26.09
N GLN A 566 -13.08 -9.13 -27.34
CA GLN A 566 -13.90 -10.23 -27.85
C GLN A 566 -13.61 -11.56 -27.13
N GLY A 567 -12.33 -11.91 -26.95
CA GLY A 567 -11.92 -13.14 -26.28
C GLY A 567 -12.43 -13.21 -24.85
N VAL A 568 -12.31 -12.13 -24.08
CA VAL A 568 -12.84 -12.00 -22.72
C VAL A 568 -14.35 -12.22 -22.71
N ALA A 569 -15.10 -11.51 -23.56
CA ALA A 569 -16.56 -11.61 -23.58
C ALA A 569 -17.08 -13.02 -23.93
N TYR A 570 -16.50 -13.67 -24.94
CA TYR A 570 -16.88 -15.04 -25.31
C TYR A 570 -16.34 -16.10 -24.33
N GLY A 571 -15.20 -15.85 -23.69
CA GLY A 571 -14.69 -16.68 -22.59
C GLY A 571 -15.67 -16.71 -21.42
N GLN A 572 -16.15 -15.53 -21.00
CA GLN A 572 -17.19 -15.40 -19.97
C GLN A 572 -18.47 -16.14 -20.37
N LEU A 573 -18.93 -16.02 -21.62
CA LEU A 573 -20.09 -16.77 -22.12
C LEU A 573 -19.87 -18.29 -22.05
N GLY A 574 -18.72 -18.78 -22.52
CA GLY A 574 -18.39 -20.21 -22.51
C GLY A 574 -18.33 -20.80 -21.10
N GLN A 575 -17.72 -20.07 -20.17
CA GLN A 575 -17.68 -20.45 -18.76
C GLN A 575 -19.07 -20.39 -18.10
N SER A 576 -19.87 -19.37 -18.42
CA SER A 576 -21.23 -19.21 -17.91
C SER A 576 -22.13 -20.38 -18.33
N VAL A 577 -21.99 -20.87 -19.56
CA VAL A 577 -22.70 -22.06 -20.04
C VAL A 577 -22.28 -23.30 -19.23
N TYR A 578 -20.98 -23.49 -18.98
CA TYR A 578 -20.50 -24.58 -18.14
C TYR A 578 -21.06 -24.49 -16.71
N ILE A 579 -21.03 -23.30 -16.09
CA ILE A 579 -21.56 -23.11 -14.75
C ILE A 579 -23.06 -23.41 -14.70
N ALA A 580 -23.84 -22.96 -15.69
CA ALA A 580 -25.27 -23.26 -15.78
C ALA A 580 -25.54 -24.78 -15.87
N GLU A 581 -24.78 -25.50 -16.71
CA GLU A 581 -24.87 -26.96 -16.85
C GLU A 581 -24.50 -27.71 -15.56
N HIS A 582 -23.67 -27.11 -14.72
CA HIS A 582 -23.11 -27.70 -13.50
C HIS A 582 -23.59 -27.04 -12.19
N LYS A 583 -24.59 -26.14 -12.22
CA LYS A 583 -24.97 -25.29 -11.07
C LYS A 583 -25.27 -26.05 -9.77
N ASP A 584 -25.85 -27.25 -9.90
CA ASP A 584 -26.18 -28.11 -8.76
C ASP A 584 -24.90 -28.58 -8.05
N GLY A 585 -23.84 -28.88 -8.80
CA GLY A 585 -22.53 -29.29 -8.26
C GLY A 585 -21.86 -28.15 -7.50
N TYR A 586 -21.79 -26.97 -8.12
CA TYR A 586 -21.28 -25.75 -7.52
C TYR A 586 -21.95 -25.43 -6.18
N LEU A 587 -23.30 -25.34 -6.15
CA LEU A 587 -24.03 -25.04 -4.92
C LEU A 587 -23.88 -26.18 -3.89
N THR A 588 -23.90 -27.43 -4.32
CA THR A 588 -23.73 -28.59 -3.42
C THR A 588 -22.36 -28.55 -2.73
N ASN A 589 -21.29 -28.28 -3.47
CA ASN A 589 -19.93 -28.27 -2.94
C ASN A 589 -19.70 -27.08 -2.02
N GLN A 590 -20.13 -25.87 -2.40
CA GLN A 590 -20.13 -24.70 -1.51
C GLN A 590 -20.91 -24.98 -0.22
N THR A 591 -22.10 -25.59 -0.31
CA THR A 591 -22.91 -25.92 0.88
C THR A 591 -22.24 -26.99 1.75
N LYS A 592 -21.52 -27.96 1.18
CA LYS A 592 -20.72 -28.94 1.94
C LYS A 592 -19.54 -28.29 2.67
N ILE A 593 -18.87 -27.31 2.04
CA ILE A 593 -17.82 -26.52 2.71
C ILE A 593 -18.42 -25.85 3.95
N PHE A 594 -19.58 -25.21 3.80
CA PHE A 594 -20.28 -24.60 4.94
C PHE A 594 -20.76 -25.63 5.95
N GLU A 595 -21.19 -26.83 5.55
CA GLU A 595 -21.52 -27.93 6.47
C GLU A 595 -20.32 -28.34 7.31
N ARG A 596 -19.14 -28.51 6.70
CA ARG A 596 -17.91 -28.78 7.44
C ARG A 596 -17.63 -27.65 8.43
N GLY A 597 -17.80 -26.40 8.00
CA GLY A 597 -17.69 -25.21 8.84
C GLY A 597 -18.61 -25.21 10.07
N VAL A 598 -19.92 -25.28 9.86
CA VAL A 598 -20.94 -25.26 10.91
C VAL A 598 -20.81 -26.44 11.89
N THR A 599 -20.22 -27.56 11.44
CA THR A 599 -19.98 -28.74 12.29
C THR A 599 -18.57 -28.84 12.87
N ASN A 600 -17.69 -27.89 12.52
CA ASN A 600 -16.25 -27.94 12.76
C ASN A 600 -15.62 -29.30 12.42
N ALA A 601 -15.98 -29.88 11.28
CA ALA A 601 -15.48 -31.20 10.86
C ALA A 601 -14.00 -31.13 10.43
N ASN A 602 -13.21 -32.14 10.81
CA ASN A 602 -11.86 -32.38 10.29
C ASN A 602 -11.96 -32.97 8.86
N SER A 603 -11.23 -32.39 7.91
CA SER A 603 -11.15 -32.80 6.51
C SER A 603 -9.73 -33.13 6.03
N ASP A 604 -8.81 -33.39 6.96
CA ASP A 604 -7.36 -33.49 6.72
C ASP A 604 -6.93 -34.85 6.17
N ALA A 605 -7.82 -35.84 6.21
CA ALA A 605 -7.56 -37.18 5.68
C ALA A 605 -7.13 -37.13 4.19
N TYR A 606 -6.22 -38.02 3.80
CA TYR A 606 -5.66 -38.09 2.44
C TYR A 606 -6.75 -38.10 1.36
N GLU A 607 -7.78 -38.93 1.52
CA GLU A 607 -8.88 -39.05 0.54
C GLU A 607 -9.78 -37.80 0.43
N LEU A 608 -9.60 -36.83 1.31
CA LEU A 608 -10.27 -35.53 1.31
C LEU A 608 -9.26 -34.48 0.85
N VAL A 609 -8.96 -33.47 1.69
CA VAL A 609 -8.06 -32.38 1.31
C VAL A 609 -6.60 -32.82 1.32
N GLY A 610 -6.23 -33.80 2.15
CA GLY A 610 -4.83 -34.18 2.37
C GLY A 610 -4.04 -34.52 1.10
N GLN A 611 -4.66 -35.14 0.08
CA GLN A 611 -3.98 -35.48 -1.19
C GLN A 611 -3.48 -34.25 -1.98
N TRP A 612 -4.10 -33.08 -1.80
CA TRP A 612 -3.78 -31.87 -2.56
C TRP A 612 -2.50 -31.19 -2.07
N PHE A 613 -2.09 -31.39 -0.81
CA PHE A 613 -0.87 -30.81 -0.27
C PHE A 613 0.37 -31.61 -0.70
N CYS A 614 0.77 -31.46 -1.96
CA CYS A 614 1.97 -32.09 -2.52
C CYS A 614 3.26 -31.33 -2.15
N ASP A 615 4.42 -31.89 -2.47
CA ASP A 615 5.70 -31.18 -2.45
C ASP A 615 6.06 -30.62 -3.84
N GLN A 616 7.22 -29.95 -3.96
CA GLN A 616 7.71 -29.42 -5.24
C GLN A 616 7.89 -30.48 -6.35
N TYR A 617 7.91 -31.77 -6.01
CA TYR A 617 8.04 -32.89 -6.94
C TYR A 617 6.69 -33.58 -7.22
N ASP A 618 5.59 -32.90 -6.90
CA ASP A 618 4.22 -33.33 -7.14
C ASP A 618 3.86 -34.64 -6.41
N VAL A 619 4.52 -34.92 -5.27
CA VAL A 619 4.18 -36.09 -4.45
C VAL A 619 2.95 -35.79 -3.62
N GLU A 620 1.78 -36.29 -4.04
CA GLU A 620 0.49 -36.12 -3.37
C GLU A 620 0.57 -36.34 -1.85
N GLY A 621 0.03 -35.39 -1.08
CA GLY A 621 -0.03 -35.42 0.39
C GLY A 621 1.30 -35.38 1.14
N ALA A 622 2.42 -35.13 0.45
CA ALA A 622 3.74 -35.06 1.09
C ALA A 622 3.86 -33.93 2.13
N GLU A 623 3.09 -32.85 1.98
CA GLU A 623 3.11 -31.67 2.86
C GLU A 623 1.81 -31.49 3.67
N ALA A 624 0.91 -32.47 3.69
CA ALA A 624 -0.36 -32.38 4.43
C ALA A 624 -0.15 -32.07 5.93
N ASP A 625 0.79 -32.75 6.58
CA ASP A 625 1.12 -32.51 8.00
C ASP A 625 1.74 -31.11 8.24
N LEU A 626 2.41 -30.53 7.23
CA LEU A 626 3.05 -29.21 7.31
C LEU A 626 2.01 -28.09 7.18
N PHE A 627 1.07 -28.24 6.24
CA PHE A 627 0.07 -27.23 5.93
C PHE A 627 -1.14 -27.30 6.84
N ARG A 628 -1.51 -28.50 7.33
CA ARG A 628 -2.63 -28.70 8.26
C ARG A 628 -2.19 -29.39 9.55
N PRO A 629 -1.41 -28.71 10.42
CA PRO A 629 -1.05 -29.25 11.72
C PRO A 629 -2.29 -29.45 12.60
N GLU A 630 -2.48 -30.66 13.14
CA GLU A 630 -3.62 -30.97 14.02
C GLU A 630 -3.38 -30.56 15.48
N TYR A 631 -4.41 -30.05 16.16
CA TYR A 631 -4.42 -29.89 17.62
C TYR A 631 -4.61 -31.24 18.33
N ASP A 632 -3.52 -31.99 18.53
CA ASP A 632 -3.53 -33.39 19.00
C ASP A 632 -3.22 -33.59 20.51
N GLY A 633 -3.12 -32.50 21.27
CA GLY A 633 -2.84 -32.48 22.71
C GLY A 633 -3.93 -33.13 23.57
N GLU A 634 -3.64 -33.32 24.87
CA GLU A 634 -4.57 -33.98 25.80
C GLU A 634 -5.91 -33.23 25.90
N GLY A 635 -6.97 -33.81 25.32
CA GLY A 635 -8.33 -33.26 25.36
C GLY A 635 -8.65 -32.29 24.22
N GLN A 636 -7.72 -32.08 23.29
CA GLN A 636 -7.93 -31.32 22.06
C GLN A 636 -8.72 -32.13 21.02
N ASN A 637 -9.15 -31.46 19.96
CA ASN A 637 -10.10 -32.00 19.00
C ASN A 637 -9.47 -32.84 17.87
N GLY A 638 -8.14 -32.83 17.71
CA GLY A 638 -7.43 -33.53 16.64
C GLY A 638 -7.85 -33.02 15.26
N ASN A 639 -7.91 -31.69 15.09
CA ASN A 639 -8.32 -31.02 13.86
C ASN A 639 -7.33 -29.88 13.58
N PHE A 640 -7.14 -29.50 12.31
CA PHE A 640 -6.47 -28.26 11.94
C PHE A 640 -7.18 -27.00 12.48
N TYR A 641 -8.52 -27.03 12.50
CA TYR A 641 -9.31 -25.91 13.04
C TYR A 641 -9.47 -26.04 14.57
N PRO A 642 -9.22 -24.97 15.35
CA PRO A 642 -9.48 -24.98 16.79
C PRO A 642 -10.99 -24.95 17.07
N GLU A 643 -11.41 -24.93 18.34
CA GLU A 643 -12.82 -24.76 18.70
C GLU A 643 -13.26 -23.28 18.62
N CYS A 644 -12.39 -22.38 19.12
CA CYS A 644 -12.56 -20.94 18.99
C CYS A 644 -11.26 -20.17 19.26
N TYR A 645 -11.22 -18.93 18.78
CA TYR A 645 -10.28 -17.90 19.23
C TYR A 645 -10.94 -17.01 20.29
N ILE A 646 -10.17 -16.67 21.33
CA ILE A 646 -10.57 -15.79 22.43
C ILE A 646 -9.76 -14.51 22.30
N ILE A 647 -10.43 -13.39 22.03
CA ILE A 647 -9.80 -12.07 21.89
C ILE A 647 -10.34 -11.18 23.01
N PRO A 648 -9.52 -10.79 23.99
CA PRO A 648 -9.97 -9.89 25.05
C PRO A 648 -10.25 -8.49 24.49
N MET A 649 -11.39 -7.93 24.89
CA MET A 649 -11.84 -6.58 24.51
C MET A 649 -11.81 -5.61 25.70
N ASP A 650 -10.89 -5.85 26.64
CA ASP A 650 -10.72 -5.03 27.84
C ASP A 650 -9.23 -4.72 28.09
N GLY A 651 -8.93 -3.50 28.51
CA GLY A 651 -7.55 -3.05 28.69
C GLY A 651 -6.83 -3.60 29.93
N VAL A 652 -7.31 -4.69 30.56
CA VAL A 652 -6.53 -5.48 31.54
C VAL A 652 -5.89 -6.69 30.88
N HIS A 653 -6.58 -7.31 29.92
CA HIS A 653 -6.15 -8.55 29.25
C HIS A 653 -5.76 -8.34 27.78
N GLN A 654 -5.85 -7.11 27.29
CA GLN A 654 -5.49 -6.74 25.93
C GLN A 654 -4.46 -5.61 25.97
N SER A 655 -3.27 -5.90 25.44
CA SER A 655 -2.17 -4.96 25.25
C SER A 655 -2.54 -3.88 24.22
N ASN A 656 -3.08 -4.29 23.06
CA ASN A 656 -3.46 -3.42 21.96
C ASN A 656 -4.98 -3.52 21.66
N LEU A 657 -5.77 -2.78 22.45
CA LEU A 657 -7.22 -2.78 22.33
C LEU A 657 -7.72 -2.19 21.00
N GLN A 658 -6.93 -1.31 20.38
CA GLN A 658 -7.21 -0.77 19.06
C GLN A 658 -7.14 -1.88 18.01
N ALA A 659 -6.02 -2.60 17.92
CA ALA A 659 -5.86 -3.67 16.94
C ALA A 659 -6.88 -4.79 17.12
N ALA A 660 -7.24 -5.13 18.37
CA ALA A 660 -8.31 -6.09 18.64
C ALA A 660 -9.68 -5.62 18.12
N ALA A 661 -10.00 -4.33 18.26
CA ALA A 661 -11.25 -3.74 17.75
C ALA A 661 -11.28 -3.69 16.21
N GLU A 662 -10.17 -3.32 15.58
CA GLU A 662 -10.01 -3.34 14.12
C GLU A 662 -10.08 -4.78 13.57
N MET A 663 -9.57 -5.77 14.30
CA MET A 663 -9.71 -7.18 13.93
C MET A 663 -11.17 -7.66 14.01
N MET A 664 -11.92 -7.22 15.02
CA MET A 664 -13.35 -7.51 15.12
C MET A 664 -14.13 -6.93 13.92
N GLU A 665 -13.80 -5.70 13.52
CA GLU A 665 -14.36 -5.08 12.32
C GLU A 665 -13.99 -5.87 11.06
N TYR A 666 -12.72 -6.24 10.90
CA TYR A 666 -12.26 -7.06 9.78
C TYR A 666 -13.05 -8.36 9.68
N LEU A 667 -13.17 -9.12 10.76
CA LEU A 667 -13.85 -10.42 10.75
C LEU A 667 -15.31 -10.28 10.28
N THR A 668 -16.05 -9.34 10.87
CA THR A 668 -17.47 -9.18 10.57
C THR A 668 -17.74 -8.56 9.20
N ARG A 669 -16.83 -7.71 8.68
CA ARG A 669 -16.88 -7.21 7.29
C ARG A 669 -16.86 -8.36 6.29
N ASN A 670 -16.11 -9.42 6.61
CA ASN A 670 -15.95 -10.61 5.80
C ASN A 670 -16.99 -11.71 6.10
N GLY A 671 -18.07 -11.37 6.81
CA GLY A 671 -19.16 -12.30 7.13
C GLY A 671 -18.82 -13.35 8.19
N VAL A 672 -17.67 -13.23 8.86
CA VAL A 672 -17.36 -14.08 10.02
C VAL A 672 -18.28 -13.70 11.17
N GLN A 673 -18.98 -14.70 11.70
CA GLN A 673 -19.83 -14.57 12.87
C GLN A 673 -18.98 -14.50 14.13
N VAL A 674 -19.21 -13.48 14.95
CA VAL A 674 -18.53 -13.29 16.24
C VAL A 674 -19.54 -13.03 17.34
N SER A 675 -19.17 -13.37 18.58
CA SER A 675 -20.01 -13.11 19.75
C SER A 675 -19.20 -12.47 20.87
N LEU A 676 -19.83 -11.60 21.64
CA LEU A 676 -19.31 -11.11 22.90
C LEU A 676 -19.87 -11.95 24.05
N THR A 677 -19.09 -12.20 25.10
CA THR A 677 -19.58 -12.92 26.28
C THR A 677 -20.50 -12.07 27.15
N ASP A 678 -21.63 -12.62 27.58
CA ASP A 678 -22.54 -12.01 28.57
C ASP A 678 -22.07 -12.24 30.01
N GLN A 679 -21.17 -13.20 30.22
CA GLN A 679 -20.69 -13.63 31.53
C GLN A 679 -19.17 -13.85 31.51
N SER A 680 -18.53 -13.69 32.67
CA SER A 680 -17.12 -14.07 32.78
C SER A 680 -16.95 -15.59 32.71
N PHE A 681 -15.80 -16.03 32.21
CA PHE A 681 -15.41 -17.43 32.15
C PHE A 681 -13.93 -17.59 32.47
N THR A 682 -13.49 -18.82 32.73
CA THR A 682 -12.09 -19.12 33.01
C THR A 682 -11.54 -20.08 31.97
N TYR A 683 -10.41 -19.73 31.38
CA TYR A 683 -9.65 -20.59 30.46
C TYR A 683 -8.16 -20.46 30.74
N ASN A 684 -7.44 -21.59 30.77
CA ASN A 684 -6.01 -21.66 31.10
C ASN A 684 -5.56 -20.87 32.35
N GLY A 685 -6.44 -20.79 33.37
CA GLY A 685 -6.16 -20.11 34.62
C GLY A 685 -6.38 -18.60 34.62
N VAL A 686 -6.80 -18.02 33.48
CA VAL A 686 -7.17 -16.61 33.31
C VAL A 686 -8.70 -16.46 33.39
N GLU A 687 -9.18 -15.47 34.14
CA GLU A 687 -10.61 -15.12 34.19
C GLU A 687 -10.90 -13.97 33.22
N TYR A 688 -11.56 -14.29 32.11
CA TYR A 688 -11.98 -13.33 31.10
C TYR A 688 -13.34 -12.73 31.49
N PRO A 689 -13.52 -11.40 31.42
CA PRO A 689 -14.76 -10.75 31.81
C PRO A 689 -15.90 -10.98 30.80
N ALA A 690 -17.11 -10.50 31.14
CA ALA A 690 -18.14 -10.28 30.12
C ALA A 690 -17.67 -9.21 29.13
N GLY A 691 -18.00 -9.37 27.86
CA GLY A 691 -17.55 -8.52 26.75
C GLY A 691 -16.31 -9.06 26.04
N THR A 692 -15.80 -10.24 26.36
CA THR A 692 -14.72 -10.88 25.61
C THR A 692 -15.22 -11.38 24.27
N LEU A 693 -14.46 -11.13 23.20
CA LEU A 693 -14.79 -11.56 21.84
C LEU A 693 -14.44 -13.04 21.65
N ILE A 694 -15.40 -13.81 21.15
CA ILE A 694 -15.25 -15.22 20.81
C ILE A 694 -15.50 -15.38 19.31
N VAL A 695 -14.49 -15.87 18.60
CA VAL A 695 -14.59 -16.26 17.19
C VAL A 695 -14.70 -17.78 17.15
N SER A 696 -15.93 -18.28 16.99
CA SER A 696 -16.16 -19.73 17.00
C SER A 696 -15.86 -20.36 15.64
N MET A 697 -15.22 -21.53 15.60
CA MET A 697 -15.00 -22.25 14.34
C MET A 697 -16.22 -23.07 13.88
N TYR A 698 -17.33 -23.08 14.64
CA TYR A 698 -18.59 -23.73 14.26
C TYR A 698 -19.46 -22.80 13.40
N GLN A 699 -18.95 -22.39 12.25
CA GLN A 699 -19.61 -21.45 11.35
C GLN A 699 -19.22 -21.66 9.88
N ALA A 700 -20.05 -21.18 8.95
CA ALA A 700 -19.80 -21.30 7.51
C ALA A 700 -18.51 -20.62 7.04
N LYS A 701 -18.10 -19.52 7.69
CA LYS A 701 -16.90 -18.72 7.35
C LYS A 701 -15.67 -19.06 8.18
N ARG A 702 -15.55 -20.30 8.68
CA ARG A 702 -14.40 -20.71 9.52
C ARG A 702 -13.06 -20.57 8.79
N SER A 703 -13.00 -20.84 7.48
CA SER A 703 -11.76 -20.75 6.70
C SER A 703 -11.30 -19.31 6.53
N VAL A 704 -12.24 -18.37 6.36
CA VAL A 704 -11.96 -16.92 6.35
C VAL A 704 -11.38 -16.48 7.69
N ALA A 705 -11.97 -16.91 8.80
CA ALA A 705 -11.50 -16.56 10.14
C ALA A 705 -10.14 -17.19 10.45
N ASN A 706 -9.98 -18.48 10.17
CA ASN A 706 -8.75 -19.21 10.44
C ASN A 706 -7.60 -18.69 9.58
N GLY A 707 -7.83 -18.40 8.29
CA GLY A 707 -6.83 -17.90 7.33
C GLY A 707 -6.14 -16.58 7.69
N VAL A 708 -6.57 -15.90 8.76
CA VAL A 708 -5.91 -14.70 9.31
C VAL A 708 -5.69 -14.75 10.83
N LEU A 709 -5.99 -15.87 11.49
CA LEU A 709 -5.84 -16.01 12.96
C LEU A 709 -5.02 -17.23 13.39
N TYR A 710 -4.67 -18.15 12.49
CA TYR A 710 -3.78 -19.26 12.85
C TYR A 710 -2.30 -18.83 12.80
N ASP A 711 -1.44 -19.56 13.50
CA ASP A 711 -0.02 -19.21 13.67
C ASP A 711 0.83 -19.37 12.39
N GLY A 712 0.23 -19.79 11.26
CA GLY A 712 0.94 -19.97 9.99
C GLY A 712 1.76 -21.25 9.87
N THR A 713 2.62 -21.29 8.84
CA THR A 713 3.60 -22.37 8.63
C THR A 713 4.88 -21.84 7.98
N VAL A 714 5.99 -22.59 8.13
CA VAL A 714 7.30 -22.22 7.56
C VAL A 714 7.58 -23.04 6.31
N ILE A 715 7.41 -22.41 5.15
CA ILE A 715 7.53 -23.03 3.83
C ILE A 715 8.98 -22.91 3.34
N LYS A 716 9.58 -24.06 3.02
CA LYS A 716 11.01 -24.18 2.67
C LYS A 716 11.31 -25.04 1.45
N GLY A 717 10.36 -25.91 1.07
CA GLY A 717 10.52 -26.93 0.05
C GLY A 717 10.34 -26.42 -1.39
N TRP A 718 10.00 -25.15 -1.57
CA TRP A 718 9.57 -24.57 -2.84
C TRP A 718 10.55 -23.49 -3.32
N PRO A 719 10.78 -23.36 -4.65
CA PRO A 719 11.79 -22.46 -5.20
C PRO A 719 11.39 -20.98 -5.22
N VAL A 720 10.08 -20.70 -5.31
CA VAL A 720 9.51 -19.35 -5.41
C VAL A 720 8.07 -19.36 -4.91
N LEU A 721 7.62 -18.19 -4.46
CA LEU A 721 6.24 -17.86 -4.14
C LEU A 721 6.02 -16.41 -4.60
N TYR A 722 4.86 -16.06 -5.13
CA TYR A 722 4.62 -14.74 -5.76
C TYR A 722 4.14 -13.64 -4.82
N SER A 723 3.64 -13.99 -3.64
CA SER A 723 3.10 -13.06 -2.64
C SER A 723 3.22 -13.66 -1.23
N GLU A 724 3.20 -12.80 -0.21
CA GLU A 724 3.31 -13.19 1.20
C GLU A 724 2.18 -14.12 1.62
N GLY A 725 2.52 -15.17 2.36
CA GLY A 725 1.56 -16.15 2.90
C GLY A 725 1.15 -15.88 4.34
N ILE A 726 1.44 -14.69 4.88
CA ILE A 726 1.28 -14.36 6.31
C ILE A 726 -0.18 -14.43 6.77
N THR A 727 -0.41 -15.18 7.86
CA THR A 727 -1.73 -15.45 8.42
C THR A 727 -1.83 -15.10 9.91
N ALA A 728 -0.73 -15.02 10.65
CA ALA A 728 -0.74 -14.71 12.09
C ALA A 728 -0.99 -13.21 12.40
N PHE A 729 -2.19 -12.69 12.10
CA PHE A 729 -2.48 -11.25 12.23
C PHE A 729 -2.45 -10.74 13.67
N ASP A 730 -2.70 -11.61 14.66
CA ASP A 730 -2.56 -11.25 16.07
C ASP A 730 -1.12 -10.84 16.40
N LYS A 731 -0.13 -11.54 15.80
CA LYS A 731 1.29 -11.22 15.96
C LYS A 731 1.68 -9.98 15.17
N VAL A 732 1.40 -9.92 13.87
CA VAL A 732 1.87 -8.80 13.03
C VAL A 732 1.12 -7.49 13.25
N ARG A 733 -0.03 -7.52 13.94
CA ARG A 733 -0.79 -6.32 14.35
C ARG A 733 -0.77 -6.07 15.87
N GLY A 734 -0.18 -6.98 16.66
CA GLY A 734 0.13 -6.77 18.07
C GLY A 734 -1.04 -6.91 19.05
N PHE A 735 -2.11 -7.65 18.72
CA PHE A 735 -3.22 -7.88 19.64
C PHE A 735 -3.15 -9.24 20.35
N ASP A 736 -3.55 -9.28 21.61
CA ASP A 736 -3.60 -10.52 22.38
C ASP A 736 -4.75 -11.42 21.92
N MET A 737 -4.42 -12.68 21.66
CA MET A 737 -5.37 -13.73 21.30
C MET A 737 -4.98 -15.06 21.94
N VAL A 738 -5.98 -15.88 22.29
CA VAL A 738 -5.78 -17.23 22.81
C VAL A 738 -6.59 -18.25 22.01
N VAL A 739 -5.92 -19.33 21.60
CA VAL A 739 -6.53 -20.46 20.92
C VAL A 739 -7.12 -21.45 21.94
N CYS A 740 -8.36 -21.87 21.74
CA CYS A 740 -8.99 -22.97 22.47
C CYS A 740 -9.28 -24.13 21.52
N ALA A 741 -8.59 -25.26 21.70
CA ALA A 741 -8.79 -26.47 20.90
C ALA A 741 -9.52 -27.60 21.66
N GLU A 742 -9.85 -27.40 22.94
CA GLU A 742 -10.50 -28.43 23.76
C GLU A 742 -12.04 -28.32 23.74
N PRO A 743 -12.78 -29.31 23.18
CA PRO A 743 -14.24 -29.23 23.08
C PRO A 743 -14.95 -29.06 24.44
N ALA A 744 -14.36 -29.61 25.51
CA ALA A 744 -14.89 -29.48 26.87
C ALA A 744 -14.79 -28.03 27.40
N ALA A 745 -13.71 -27.33 27.08
CA ALA A 745 -13.52 -25.94 27.44
C ALA A 745 -14.45 -25.04 26.60
N TYR A 746 -14.50 -25.26 25.29
CA TYR A 746 -15.37 -24.52 24.38
C TYR A 746 -16.85 -24.58 24.77
N LYS A 747 -17.33 -25.73 25.27
CA LYS A 747 -18.71 -25.84 25.80
C LYS A 747 -19.01 -24.86 26.95
N THR A 748 -17.99 -24.54 27.75
CA THR A 748 -18.12 -23.57 28.85
C THR A 748 -18.08 -22.14 28.32
N ILE A 749 -17.20 -21.87 27.35
CA ILE A 749 -17.02 -20.57 26.70
C ILE A 749 -18.27 -20.19 25.90
N SER A 750 -18.73 -21.07 25.01
CA SER A 750 -19.94 -20.85 24.19
C SER A 750 -21.20 -20.66 25.03
N ALA A 751 -21.29 -21.28 26.22
CA ALA A 751 -22.40 -21.06 27.15
C ALA A 751 -22.38 -19.67 27.83
N ALA A 752 -21.24 -18.97 27.76
CA ALA A 752 -21.10 -17.60 28.24
C ALA A 752 -21.32 -16.55 27.14
N CYS A 753 -21.34 -16.94 25.85
CA CYS A 753 -21.60 -16.05 24.72
C CYS A 753 -23.03 -15.50 24.72
N GLY A 754 -23.18 -14.24 24.33
CA GLY A 754 -24.44 -13.63 23.94
C GLY A 754 -24.81 -13.95 22.49
N ASP A 755 -25.64 -13.10 21.89
CA ASP A 755 -26.03 -13.22 20.48
C ASP A 755 -24.82 -12.98 19.54
N VAL A 756 -24.92 -13.48 18.31
CA VAL A 756 -23.96 -13.17 17.23
C VAL A 756 -24.16 -11.72 16.80
N LEU A 757 -23.08 -10.98 16.60
CA LEU A 757 -23.12 -9.61 16.09
C LEU A 757 -22.99 -9.61 14.56
N ASP A 758 -23.77 -8.76 13.90
CA ASP A 758 -23.52 -8.40 12.50
C ASP A 758 -22.46 -7.28 12.37
N TYR A 759 -22.14 -6.89 11.13
CA TYR A 759 -21.14 -5.86 10.85
C TYR A 759 -21.54 -4.48 11.42
N GLU A 760 -22.81 -4.08 11.30
CA GLU A 760 -23.28 -2.78 11.78
C GLU A 760 -23.31 -2.73 13.31
N GLU A 761 -23.76 -3.81 13.95
CA GLU A 761 -23.72 -3.97 15.41
C GLU A 761 -22.27 -3.98 15.93
N THR A 762 -21.33 -4.52 15.15
CA THR A 762 -19.90 -4.48 15.46
C THR A 762 -19.35 -3.08 15.37
N LEU A 763 -19.68 -2.31 14.34
CA LEU A 763 -19.29 -0.89 14.24
C LEU A 763 -19.83 -0.08 15.42
N ASP A 764 -21.08 -0.30 15.83
CA ASP A 764 -21.67 0.33 17.01
C ASP A 764 -20.94 -0.06 18.30
N TYR A 765 -20.54 -1.33 18.45
CA TYR A 765 -19.76 -1.81 19.60
C TYR A 765 -18.36 -1.19 19.63
N VAL A 766 -17.62 -1.25 18.52
CA VAL A 766 -16.26 -0.68 18.40
C VAL A 766 -16.29 0.82 18.70
N ALA A 767 -17.25 1.56 18.16
CA ALA A 767 -17.44 2.98 18.45
C ALA A 767 -17.80 3.27 19.92
N SER A 768 -18.30 2.27 20.66
CA SER A 768 -18.63 2.39 22.09
C SER A 768 -17.45 2.10 23.02
N LEU A 769 -16.36 1.51 22.50
CA LEU A 769 -15.15 1.24 23.28
C LEU A 769 -14.54 2.54 23.79
N THR A 770 -13.97 2.48 24.98
CA THR A 770 -13.36 3.65 25.64
C THR A 770 -12.00 3.28 26.19
N SER A 771 -11.10 4.26 26.18
CA SER A 771 -9.79 4.17 26.84
C SER A 771 -9.86 3.52 28.23
N SER A 772 -8.96 2.59 28.49
CA SER A 772 -8.81 1.91 29.77
C SER A 772 -8.02 2.77 30.76
N PHE A 773 -8.47 2.82 32.00
CA PHE A 773 -7.75 3.50 33.08
C PHE A 773 -7.72 2.66 34.35
N SER A 774 -6.52 2.44 34.88
CA SER A 774 -6.30 1.84 36.20
C SER A 774 -5.44 2.73 37.10
N GLY A 775 -5.30 2.36 38.38
CA GLY A 775 -4.47 3.11 39.32
C GLY A 775 -5.12 4.37 39.90
N VAL A 776 -4.30 5.38 40.21
CA VAL A 776 -4.69 6.55 41.01
C VAL A 776 -5.13 7.73 40.12
N LYS A 777 -6.37 8.19 40.30
CA LYS A 777 -6.90 9.38 39.63
C LYS A 777 -6.25 10.67 40.13
N ASP A 778 -6.27 11.70 39.29
CA ASP A 778 -5.71 13.04 39.59
C ASP A 778 -4.19 13.04 39.91
N ALA A 779 -3.47 12.00 39.48
CA ALA A 779 -2.02 11.84 39.62
C ALA A 779 -1.31 11.93 38.25
N GLN A 780 -0.03 11.57 38.21
CA GLN A 780 0.65 11.30 36.93
C GLN A 780 0.12 9.98 36.35
N VAL A 781 0.02 9.91 35.04
CA VAL A 781 -0.49 8.76 34.30
C VAL A 781 0.62 8.25 33.39
N VAL A 782 0.89 6.95 33.48
CA VAL A 782 1.61 6.22 32.45
C VAL A 782 0.62 5.96 31.31
N LEU A 783 0.84 6.59 30.16
CA LEU A 783 0.17 6.29 28.91
C LEU A 783 1.03 5.22 28.22
N MET A 784 0.50 4.01 28.07
CA MET A 784 1.23 2.88 27.49
C MET A 784 1.48 3.09 26.01
N ASN A 785 2.70 2.80 25.57
CA ASN A 785 3.10 2.86 24.17
C ASN A 785 2.75 1.56 23.44
N ALA A 786 1.46 1.28 23.31
CA ALA A 786 0.94 -0.04 22.95
C ALA A 786 0.17 -0.07 21.62
N SER A 787 0.02 1.06 20.95
CA SER A 787 -0.76 1.16 19.70
C SER A 787 -0.47 2.42 18.90
N GLU A 788 -0.97 2.50 17.67
CA GLU A 788 -0.88 3.70 16.85
C GLU A 788 -1.64 4.87 17.47
N ASP A 789 -2.80 4.61 18.08
CA ASP A 789 -3.58 5.58 18.85
C ASP A 789 -2.75 6.17 20.00
N SER A 790 -1.93 5.36 20.67
CA SER A 790 -1.05 5.85 21.72
C SER A 790 0.01 6.84 21.18
N THR A 791 0.62 6.52 20.03
CA THR A 791 1.58 7.40 19.36
C THR A 791 0.90 8.68 18.84
N ALA A 792 -0.26 8.55 18.21
CA ALA A 792 -1.04 9.67 17.70
C ALA A 792 -1.52 10.61 18.82
N ALA A 793 -1.96 10.06 19.95
CA ALA A 793 -2.34 10.82 21.14
C ALA A 793 -1.16 11.60 21.74
N VAL A 794 0.03 10.99 21.83
CA VAL A 794 1.25 11.68 22.27
C VAL A 794 1.60 12.84 21.33
N ASN A 795 1.54 12.60 20.02
CA ASN A 795 1.70 13.64 19.00
C ASN A 795 0.70 14.79 19.19
N ALA A 796 -0.59 14.47 19.42
CA ALA A 796 -1.64 15.45 19.62
C ALA A 796 -1.41 16.30 20.88
N LEU A 797 -1.02 15.68 22.01
CA LEU A 797 -0.68 16.37 23.25
C LEU A 797 0.50 17.35 23.06
N LEU A 798 1.57 16.88 22.41
CA LEU A 798 2.75 17.70 22.15
C LEU A 798 2.43 18.89 21.22
N LYS A 799 1.64 18.68 20.15
CA LYS A 799 1.17 19.75 19.25
C LYS A 799 0.27 20.75 19.97
N ALA A 800 -0.48 20.31 20.98
CA ALA A 800 -1.27 21.16 21.86
C ALA A 800 -0.44 21.87 22.96
N GLY A 801 0.89 21.71 22.97
CA GLY A 801 1.79 22.32 23.94
C GLY A 801 1.69 21.72 25.35
N LYS A 802 1.19 20.49 25.48
CA LYS A 802 1.11 19.76 26.75
C LYS A 802 2.44 19.09 27.08
N SER A 803 2.66 18.84 28.36
CA SER A 803 3.88 18.16 28.84
C SER A 803 3.73 16.65 28.73
N VAL A 804 4.63 16.03 27.97
CA VAL A 804 4.78 14.58 27.86
C VAL A 804 6.25 14.24 28.13
N SER A 805 6.51 13.16 28.86
CA SER A 805 7.85 12.64 29.08
C SER A 805 7.94 11.17 28.68
N LEU A 806 9.03 10.75 28.07
CA LEU A 806 9.33 9.34 27.80
C LEU A 806 9.94 8.71 29.05
N ILE A 807 9.41 7.57 29.48
CA ILE A 807 9.90 6.82 30.65
C ILE A 807 11.16 6.04 30.25
N THR A 808 12.20 6.14 31.05
CA THR A 808 13.55 5.64 30.72
C THR A 808 14.06 4.54 31.64
N GLU A 809 13.32 4.15 32.67
CA GLU A 809 13.72 3.06 33.56
C GLU A 809 12.48 2.40 34.17
N GLY A 810 12.58 1.08 34.41
CA GLY A 810 11.62 0.31 35.19
C GLY A 810 10.56 -0.39 34.34
N GLN A 811 9.50 -0.88 34.97
CA GLN A 811 8.50 -1.73 34.29
C GLN A 811 7.64 -1.01 33.22
N TYR A 812 7.79 0.31 33.08
CA TYR A 812 7.07 1.14 32.11
C TYR A 812 8.03 1.84 31.15
N GLU A 813 9.27 1.36 31.07
CA GLU A 813 10.26 1.90 30.14
C GLU A 813 9.74 1.86 28.70
N GLY A 814 10.00 2.92 27.92
CA GLY A 814 9.46 3.07 26.57
C GLY A 814 8.01 3.61 26.50
N SER A 815 7.29 3.67 27.63
CA SER A 815 5.96 4.33 27.72
C SER A 815 6.07 5.82 28.08
N PHE A 816 4.93 6.51 28.16
CA PHE A 816 4.88 7.96 28.36
C PHE A 816 4.32 8.35 29.73
N LEU A 817 4.82 9.44 30.30
CA LEU A 817 4.29 10.05 31.51
C LEU A 817 3.60 11.38 31.19
N VAL A 818 2.33 11.48 31.55
CA VAL A 818 1.48 12.66 31.35
C VAL A 818 0.67 13.00 32.60
N SER A 819 0.06 14.19 32.66
CA SER A 819 -0.89 14.50 33.73
C SER A 819 -2.23 13.79 33.50
N TYR A 820 -2.98 13.47 34.57
CA TYR A 820 -4.33 12.90 34.45
C TYR A 820 -5.26 13.76 33.58
N ALA A 821 -5.19 15.09 33.71
CA ALA A 821 -6.01 16.00 32.92
C ALA A 821 -5.65 15.99 31.43
N ASP A 822 -4.37 15.82 31.10
CA ASP A 822 -3.92 15.73 29.70
C ASP A 822 -4.30 14.38 29.08
N TRP A 823 -4.12 13.27 29.81
CA TRP A 823 -4.64 11.96 29.37
C TRP A 823 -6.14 12.02 29.08
N GLN A 824 -6.93 12.61 29.99
CA GLN A 824 -8.38 12.77 29.79
C GLN A 824 -8.74 13.62 28.57
N SER A 825 -7.85 14.52 28.14
CA SER A 825 -8.12 15.40 26.99
C SER A 825 -7.99 14.71 25.64
N VAL A 826 -7.38 13.51 25.60
CA VAL A 826 -7.19 12.70 24.38
C VAL A 826 -7.88 11.34 24.47
N ALA A 827 -8.16 10.82 25.67
CA ALA A 827 -8.77 9.51 25.90
C ALA A 827 -10.19 9.30 25.34
N GLY A 828 -10.83 10.36 24.81
CA GLY A 828 -12.10 10.28 24.10
C GLY A 828 -11.98 10.27 22.57
N ASP A 829 -10.81 10.64 22.04
CA ASP A 829 -10.52 10.66 20.60
C ASP A 829 -9.68 9.45 20.17
N TYR A 830 -9.06 8.76 21.13
CA TYR A 830 -8.17 7.62 20.95
C TYR A 830 -8.48 6.51 21.96
N LEU A 831 -8.19 5.25 21.61
CA LEU A 831 -8.36 4.08 22.47
C LEU A 831 -7.05 3.76 23.21
N LEU A 832 -6.90 4.31 24.42
CA LEU A 832 -5.64 4.34 25.17
C LEU A 832 -5.67 3.47 26.42
N SER A 833 -4.50 2.97 26.82
CA SER A 833 -4.26 2.33 28.10
C SER A 833 -3.50 3.26 29.06
N GLY A 834 -4.16 3.67 30.15
CA GLY A 834 -3.62 4.59 31.16
C GLY A 834 -3.48 3.98 32.55
N VAL A 835 -2.35 4.18 33.21
CA VAL A 835 -2.12 3.75 34.60
C VAL A 835 -1.72 4.93 35.48
N GLY A 836 -2.61 5.35 36.38
CA GLY A 836 -2.31 6.38 37.37
C GLY A 836 -1.32 5.90 38.44
N VAL A 837 -0.19 6.58 38.57
CA VAL A 837 0.90 6.20 39.49
C VAL A 837 1.05 7.17 40.66
N THR A 838 1.40 6.64 41.84
CA THR A 838 1.69 7.47 43.02
C THR A 838 3.08 8.08 43.00
N ASP A 839 4.04 7.34 42.46
CA ASP A 839 5.43 7.74 42.31
C ASP A 839 5.76 7.75 40.82
N ALA A 840 6.10 8.92 40.29
CA ALA A 840 6.45 9.08 38.89
C ALA A 840 7.75 8.30 38.59
N PRO A 841 7.78 7.44 37.56
CA PRO A 841 9.00 6.76 37.13
C PRO A 841 10.02 7.77 36.56
N ALA A 842 11.28 7.34 36.44
CA ALA A 842 12.30 8.15 35.80
C ALA A 842 11.92 8.37 34.33
N ALA A 843 11.90 9.63 33.90
CA ALA A 843 11.45 10.00 32.58
C ALA A 843 12.16 11.27 32.08
N LEU A 844 12.30 11.40 30.77
CA LEU A 844 12.85 12.57 30.08
C LEU A 844 11.74 13.31 29.33
N ALA A 845 11.70 14.63 29.48
CA ALA A 845 10.70 15.46 28.81
C ALA A 845 10.90 15.44 27.28
N ILE A 846 9.82 15.20 26.54
CA ILE A 846 9.77 15.35 25.08
C ILE A 846 9.46 16.82 24.78
N PRO A 847 10.38 17.60 24.18
CA PRO A 847 10.23 19.04 24.09
C PRO A 847 9.21 19.51 23.05
N LYS A 848 8.93 18.69 22.04
CA LYS A 848 8.01 18.98 20.93
C LYS A 848 7.58 17.70 20.23
N ALA A 849 6.54 17.79 19.40
CA ALA A 849 6.23 16.75 18.42
C ALA A 849 7.25 16.81 17.27
N PRO A 850 7.95 15.71 16.95
CA PRO A 850 8.77 15.57 15.76
C PRO A 850 8.08 15.93 14.46
N VAL A 851 8.88 16.53 13.59
CA VAL A 851 8.59 16.66 12.17
C VAL A 851 9.45 15.64 11.43
N VAL A 852 8.82 14.79 10.62
CA VAL A 852 9.52 13.73 9.87
C VAL A 852 9.59 14.07 8.38
N TYR A 853 10.67 13.66 7.72
CA TYR A 853 10.77 13.65 6.26
C TYR A 853 10.84 12.21 5.79
N ILE A 854 9.98 11.82 4.85
CA ILE A 854 9.94 10.48 4.27
C ILE A 854 10.78 10.48 2.98
N SER A 855 11.79 9.61 2.91
CA SER A 855 12.65 9.50 1.74
C SER A 855 11.91 8.95 0.52
N GLY A 856 12.37 9.35 -0.68
CA GLY A 856 12.00 8.66 -1.92
C GLY A 856 10.73 9.14 -2.60
N LYS A 857 10.16 10.29 -2.21
CA LYS A 857 9.06 10.94 -2.95
C LYS A 857 9.53 11.30 -4.37
N PRO A 858 8.88 10.83 -5.44
CA PRO A 858 9.23 11.19 -6.80
C PRO A 858 8.71 12.60 -7.17
N ALA A 859 9.27 13.16 -8.25
CA ALA A 859 8.70 14.32 -8.92
C ALA A 859 7.53 13.92 -9.82
N ASP A 860 6.71 14.90 -10.20
CA ASP A 860 5.63 14.71 -11.16
C ASP A 860 6.17 14.39 -12.55
N ASN A 861 5.42 13.56 -13.28
CA ASN A 861 5.72 13.14 -14.64
C ASN A 861 5.35 14.24 -15.64
N ASP A 862 6.04 14.25 -16.78
CA ASP A 862 5.83 15.20 -17.87
C ASP A 862 5.09 14.60 -19.08
N LYS A 863 4.61 13.34 -18.97
CA LYS A 863 3.83 12.59 -19.97
C LYS A 863 2.79 11.71 -19.29
N GLY A 864 1.65 11.50 -19.93
CA GLY A 864 0.52 10.76 -19.35
C GLY A 864 0.07 11.36 -18.01
N PHE A 865 -0.36 10.49 -17.10
CA PHE A 865 -0.80 10.88 -15.77
C PHE A 865 0.35 11.48 -14.93
N VAL A 866 0.18 12.71 -14.43
CA VAL A 866 1.24 13.46 -13.73
C VAL A 866 1.76 12.76 -12.46
N LYS A 867 0.93 11.99 -11.76
CA LYS A 867 1.33 11.27 -10.53
C LYS A 867 1.72 9.81 -10.76
N THR A 868 1.93 9.37 -12.00
CA THR A 868 2.25 7.96 -12.33
C THR A 868 3.31 7.35 -11.44
N THR A 869 4.51 7.94 -11.37
CA THR A 869 5.61 7.40 -10.53
C THR A 869 5.30 7.42 -9.04
N LEU A 870 4.51 8.40 -8.58
CA LEU A 870 4.11 8.51 -7.18
C LEU A 870 3.21 7.35 -6.78
N VAL A 871 2.16 7.07 -7.54
CA VAL A 871 1.21 6.00 -7.20
C VAL A 871 1.69 4.62 -7.67
N SER A 872 2.42 4.55 -8.79
CA SER A 872 2.91 3.30 -9.39
C SER A 872 4.42 3.38 -9.61
N GLY A 873 5.19 2.78 -8.69
CA GLY A 873 6.65 2.75 -8.73
C GLY A 873 7.36 3.34 -7.50
N SER A 874 6.61 3.94 -6.56
CA SER A 874 7.14 4.45 -5.27
C SER A 874 6.45 3.79 -4.08
N TYR A 875 6.26 2.47 -4.12
CA TYR A 875 5.48 1.71 -3.14
C TYR A 875 5.93 1.96 -1.69
N GLU A 876 7.24 1.88 -1.44
CA GLU A 876 7.82 2.08 -0.11
C GLU A 876 7.47 3.46 0.47
N TYR A 877 7.53 4.53 -0.35
CA TYR A 877 7.14 5.87 0.08
C TYR A 877 5.65 5.95 0.45
N ASN A 878 4.78 5.30 -0.33
CA ASN A 878 3.34 5.31 -0.06
C ASN A 878 3.01 4.56 1.24
N TYR A 879 3.66 3.42 1.48
CA TYR A 879 3.48 2.65 2.71
C TYR A 879 3.92 3.47 3.93
N ASP A 880 5.08 4.10 3.85
CA ASP A 880 5.59 4.99 4.90
C ASP A 880 4.69 6.20 5.12
N ARG A 881 4.15 6.80 4.04
CA ARG A 881 3.20 7.93 4.13
C ARG A 881 1.97 7.53 4.93
N GLN A 882 1.35 6.40 4.58
CA GLN A 882 0.15 5.93 5.26
C GLN A 882 0.45 5.58 6.73
N ALA A 883 1.55 4.88 7.01
CA ALA A 883 1.99 4.59 8.38
C ALA A 883 2.19 5.88 9.21
N MET A 884 2.88 6.89 8.66
CA MET A 884 3.12 8.14 9.38
C MET A 884 1.86 8.97 9.61
N ARG A 885 0.90 8.89 8.69
CA ARG A 885 -0.44 9.46 8.86
C ARG A 885 -1.15 8.80 10.03
N THR A 886 -1.15 7.47 10.11
CA THR A 886 -1.77 6.70 11.19
C THR A 886 -1.14 7.01 12.56
N LEU A 887 0.19 7.10 12.63
CA LEU A 887 0.92 7.49 13.84
C LEU A 887 0.78 8.98 14.21
N GLY A 888 0.12 9.79 13.37
CA GLY A 888 -0.14 11.20 13.65
C GLY A 888 1.09 12.11 13.56
N PHE A 889 2.13 11.72 12.81
CA PHE A 889 3.31 12.56 12.60
C PHE A 889 3.04 13.75 11.68
N THR A 890 3.80 14.83 11.85
CA THR A 890 3.84 15.92 10.87
C THR A 890 4.91 15.57 9.83
N VAL A 891 4.52 15.43 8.56
CA VAL A 891 5.46 15.19 7.45
C VAL A 891 5.85 16.51 6.77
N THR A 892 7.14 16.71 6.48
CA THR A 892 7.67 17.84 5.70
C THR A 892 8.22 17.36 4.36
N ASP A 893 8.08 18.19 3.32
CA ASP A 893 8.73 18.00 2.00
C ASP A 893 10.13 18.67 1.93
N ASP A 894 10.56 19.34 3.01
CA ASP A 894 11.88 19.98 3.14
C ASP A 894 12.68 19.26 4.24
N ALA A 895 13.65 18.44 3.83
CA ALA A 895 14.48 17.64 4.74
C ALA A 895 15.26 18.49 5.75
N SER A 896 15.51 19.78 5.47
CA SER A 896 16.20 20.68 6.41
C SER A 896 15.34 21.12 7.60
N GLN A 897 14.03 20.91 7.52
CA GLN A 897 13.06 21.18 8.59
C GLN A 897 12.73 19.92 9.41
N ALA A 898 13.26 18.76 9.02
CA ALA A 898 12.98 17.50 9.67
C ALA A 898 13.80 17.34 10.96
N ASP A 899 13.16 16.76 11.97
CA ASP A 899 13.82 16.24 13.17
C ASP A 899 14.35 14.83 12.95
N LEU A 900 13.75 14.09 12.02
CA LEU A 900 14.11 12.72 11.67
C LEU A 900 13.85 12.50 10.18
N ILE A 901 14.82 11.91 9.49
CA ILE A 901 14.63 11.29 8.18
C ILE A 901 14.17 9.85 8.39
N ILE A 902 13.16 9.40 7.65
CA ILE A 902 12.64 8.03 7.75
C ILE A 902 12.45 7.42 6.36
N GLY A 903 12.49 6.08 6.29
CA GLY A 903 11.76 5.37 5.24
C GLY A 903 12.38 4.05 4.79
N ALA A 904 11.57 3.29 4.06
CA ALA A 904 11.97 2.07 3.36
C ALA A 904 12.63 2.36 2.00
N ALA A 905 12.33 3.52 1.41
CA ALA A 905 12.91 3.95 0.15
C ALA A 905 14.37 4.41 0.30
N ALA A 906 15.11 4.40 -0.80
CA ALA A 906 16.47 4.95 -0.84
C ALA A 906 16.48 6.44 -0.46
N LEU A 907 17.53 6.89 0.24
CA LEU A 907 17.75 8.30 0.56
C LEU A 907 17.88 9.11 -0.75
N ASP A 908 16.95 10.04 -0.95
CA ASP A 908 17.07 11.06 -2.00
C ASP A 908 18.17 12.09 -1.65
N GLU A 909 18.46 13.00 -2.59
CA GLU A 909 19.57 13.96 -2.46
C GLU A 909 19.43 14.86 -1.22
N GLN A 910 18.22 15.33 -0.90
CA GLN A 910 17.98 16.21 0.24
C GLN A 910 18.09 15.44 1.56
N ALA A 911 17.50 14.24 1.60
CA ALA A 911 17.59 13.34 2.74
C ALA A 911 19.05 12.98 3.04
N LEU A 912 19.81 12.52 2.04
CA LEU A 912 21.22 12.15 2.19
C LEU A 912 22.08 13.32 2.70
N ALA A 913 21.83 14.54 2.21
CA ALA A 913 22.53 15.73 2.66
C ALA A 913 22.19 16.09 4.12
N ALA A 914 20.93 15.96 4.52
CA ALA A 914 20.47 16.19 5.89
C ALA A 914 21.08 15.17 6.86
N VAL A 915 21.10 13.88 6.51
CA VAL A 915 21.72 12.81 7.31
C VAL A 915 23.22 13.04 7.49
N LYS A 916 23.94 13.35 6.41
CA LYS A 916 25.38 13.67 6.49
C LYS A 916 25.69 14.93 7.32
N SER A 917 24.71 15.80 7.48
CA SER A 917 24.80 17.02 8.31
C SER A 917 24.43 16.78 9.77
N GLY A 918 24.06 15.55 10.16
CA GLY A 918 23.75 15.14 11.53
C GLY A 918 22.26 15.10 11.86
N THR A 919 21.37 15.15 10.87
CA THR A 919 19.94 14.86 11.09
C THR A 919 19.79 13.36 11.34
N PRO A 920 19.11 12.93 12.43
CA PRO A 920 18.84 11.52 12.69
C PRO A 920 18.16 10.83 11.51
N TYR A 921 18.43 9.54 11.32
CA TYR A 921 17.82 8.72 10.27
C TYR A 921 17.44 7.34 10.76
N ILE A 922 16.22 6.90 10.45
CA ILE A 922 15.81 5.49 10.55
C ILE A 922 15.51 4.95 9.15
N GLY A 923 16.29 3.98 8.71
CA GLY A 923 16.15 3.33 7.40
C GLY A 923 15.87 1.83 7.55
N TYR A 924 14.99 1.29 6.72
CA TYR A 924 14.60 -0.12 6.82
C TYR A 924 14.41 -0.77 5.45
N GLY A 925 14.68 -2.07 5.34
CA GLY A 925 14.51 -2.83 4.11
C GLY A 925 15.58 -2.59 3.04
N SER A 926 15.44 -3.29 1.91
CA SER A 926 16.49 -3.41 0.89
C SER A 926 16.87 -2.09 0.21
N LYS A 927 15.89 -1.25 -0.18
CA LYS A 927 16.17 0.00 -0.92
C LYS A 927 16.85 1.05 -0.04
N ALA A 928 16.38 1.25 1.19
CA ALA A 928 17.03 2.09 2.17
C ALA A 928 18.50 1.68 2.36
N MET A 929 18.77 0.38 2.56
CA MET A 929 20.12 -0.12 2.77
C MET A 929 21.05 0.11 1.56
N LYS A 930 20.54 -0.02 0.32
CA LYS A 930 21.33 0.28 -0.91
C LYS A 930 21.89 1.70 -0.93
N SER A 931 21.20 2.66 -0.31
CA SER A 931 21.71 4.03 -0.16
C SER A 931 22.51 4.23 1.14
N ALA A 932 22.11 3.60 2.23
CA ALA A 932 22.73 3.74 3.55
C ALA A 932 24.17 3.22 3.60
N VAL A 933 24.54 2.23 2.78
CA VAL A 933 25.95 1.77 2.67
C VAL A 933 26.91 2.90 2.31
N SER A 934 26.46 3.92 1.58
CA SER A 934 27.28 5.09 1.21
C SER A 934 27.54 6.07 2.35
N LEU A 935 26.87 5.88 3.50
CA LEU A 935 27.14 6.63 4.73
C LEU A 935 28.41 6.12 5.44
N PHE A 936 28.91 4.95 5.08
CA PHE A 936 30.05 4.30 5.74
C PHE A 936 31.19 4.00 4.74
N ASP A 937 32.36 3.65 5.27
CA ASP A 937 33.46 3.14 4.45
C ASP A 937 33.04 1.83 3.74
N GLU A 938 33.59 1.59 2.56
CA GLU A 938 33.27 0.40 1.75
C GLU A 938 33.44 -0.90 2.55
N GLY A 939 32.38 -1.72 2.58
CA GLY A 939 32.34 -3.00 3.30
C GLY A 939 32.10 -2.90 4.82
N ALA A 940 31.94 -1.70 5.38
CA ALA A 940 31.64 -1.54 6.80
C ALA A 940 30.18 -1.88 7.16
N LEU A 941 29.26 -1.77 6.21
CA LEU A 941 27.87 -2.20 6.32
C LEU A 941 27.57 -3.12 5.15
N VAL A 942 27.12 -4.34 5.43
CA VAL A 942 26.72 -5.32 4.42
C VAL A 942 25.38 -5.92 4.84
N ARG A 943 24.36 -5.77 3.98
CA ARG A 943 23.05 -6.41 4.11
C ARG A 943 22.99 -7.56 3.13
N GLU A 944 22.65 -8.74 3.61
CA GLU A 944 22.33 -9.92 2.80
C GLU A 944 20.85 -10.30 2.96
N THR A 945 20.40 -11.29 2.21
CA THR A 945 19.08 -11.94 2.34
C THR A 945 19.27 -13.43 2.18
N VAL A 946 18.40 -14.24 2.79
CA VAL A 946 18.39 -15.71 2.66
C VAL A 946 18.48 -16.15 1.20
N SER A 947 17.65 -15.54 0.35
CA SER A 947 17.57 -15.80 -1.08
C SER A 947 16.85 -14.61 -1.74
N PRO A 948 17.13 -14.29 -3.02
CA PRO A 948 16.31 -13.33 -3.78
C PRO A 948 14.81 -13.69 -3.83
N ASN A 949 14.47 -14.97 -3.63
CA ASN A 949 13.11 -15.49 -3.65
C ASN A 949 12.49 -15.65 -2.24
N ALA A 950 13.22 -15.31 -1.17
CA ALA A 950 12.62 -15.32 0.17
C ALA A 950 11.59 -14.19 0.28
N MET A 951 10.36 -14.52 0.67
CA MET A 951 9.27 -13.54 0.73
C MET A 951 9.15 -12.93 2.10
N ASP A 952 8.91 -13.71 3.13
CA ASP A 952 8.71 -13.23 4.48
C ASP A 952 9.16 -14.22 5.56
N ALA A 953 9.38 -13.69 6.76
CA ALA A 953 9.69 -14.47 7.94
C ALA A 953 9.12 -13.76 9.17
N LEU A 954 8.27 -14.46 9.91
CA LEU A 954 7.87 -14.10 11.27
C LEU A 954 8.71 -14.91 12.24
N ALA A 955 9.58 -14.21 12.97
CA ALA A 955 10.66 -14.85 13.70
C ALA A 955 10.80 -14.34 15.13
N TYR A 956 11.30 -15.21 16.01
CA TYR A 956 11.68 -14.79 17.35
C TYR A 956 12.99 -14.00 17.36
N VAL A 957 13.05 -12.97 18.19
CA VAL A 957 14.20 -12.07 18.33
C VAL A 957 14.59 -11.86 19.79
N THR A 958 15.78 -11.31 19.99
CA THR A 958 16.27 -10.80 21.25
C THR A 958 16.70 -9.34 21.08
N TYR A 959 16.82 -8.63 22.21
CA TYR A 959 17.26 -7.24 22.27
C TYR A 959 18.59 -7.14 23.04
N PRO A 960 19.76 -7.28 22.38
CA PRO A 960 21.05 -7.40 23.07
C PRO A 960 21.53 -6.12 23.75
N THR A 961 21.02 -4.96 23.30
CA THR A 961 21.38 -3.64 23.83
C THR A 961 20.18 -2.96 24.44
N ASP A 962 20.38 -2.43 25.64
CA ASP A 962 19.43 -1.55 26.32
C ASP A 962 19.27 -0.24 25.52
N SER A 963 18.07 0.03 25.02
CA SER A 963 17.79 1.13 24.09
C SER A 963 16.34 1.57 24.19
N LEU A 964 16.10 2.89 24.17
CA LEU A 964 14.76 3.46 24.12
C LEU A 964 14.00 3.12 22.83
N ILE A 965 14.70 2.66 21.78
CA ILE A 965 14.08 2.23 20.51
C ILE A 965 13.34 0.90 20.69
N THR A 966 13.90 -0.03 21.46
CA THR A 966 13.38 -1.39 21.69
C THR A 966 12.67 -1.52 23.05
N ALA A 967 12.65 -0.46 23.85
CA ALA A 967 12.20 -0.51 25.25
C ALA A 967 10.75 -0.96 25.42
N SER A 968 9.82 -0.54 24.55
CA SER A 968 8.41 -0.97 24.63
C SER A 968 8.28 -2.48 24.46
N TYR A 969 8.90 -3.04 23.41
CA TYR A 969 8.93 -4.49 23.16
C TYR A 969 9.53 -5.27 24.33
N VAL A 970 10.65 -4.80 24.88
CA VAL A 970 11.28 -5.44 26.06
C VAL A 970 10.37 -5.38 27.29
N ALA A 971 9.66 -4.28 27.51
CA ALA A 971 8.75 -4.10 28.64
C ALA A 971 7.50 -4.97 28.52
N GLU A 972 6.99 -5.15 27.30
CA GLU A 972 5.84 -5.98 26.96
C GLU A 972 6.19 -7.46 26.89
N GLY A 973 7.49 -7.78 26.72
CA GLY A 973 7.96 -9.14 26.51
C GLY A 973 7.68 -9.65 25.11
N ASP A 974 7.48 -8.74 24.16
CA ASP A 974 7.29 -9.05 22.76
C ASP A 974 8.64 -9.35 22.10
N ASP A 975 8.81 -10.60 21.72
CA ASP A 975 10.03 -11.16 21.15
C ASP A 975 9.81 -11.64 19.72
N LEU A 976 8.85 -11.08 18.98
CA LEU A 976 8.62 -11.36 17.57
C LEU A 976 9.04 -10.18 16.67
N LEU A 977 9.39 -10.51 15.43
CA LEU A 977 9.65 -9.54 14.37
C LEU A 977 9.19 -10.15 13.04
N TYR A 978 8.35 -9.42 12.32
CA TYR A 978 8.09 -9.70 10.92
C TYR A 978 9.17 -9.09 10.03
N GLY A 979 9.63 -9.85 9.03
CA GLY A 979 10.62 -9.39 8.07
C GLY A 979 10.32 -9.79 6.64
N TYR A 980 9.84 -8.83 5.83
CA TYR A 980 9.76 -9.01 4.38
C TYR A 980 11.15 -9.01 3.73
N GLY A 981 11.40 -10.04 2.93
CA GLY A 981 12.63 -10.31 2.20
C GLY A 981 13.75 -10.96 3.02
N ALA A 982 13.46 -11.43 4.23
CA ALA A 982 14.38 -12.19 5.11
C ALA A 982 15.84 -11.65 5.12
N GLY A 983 15.97 -10.34 5.25
CA GLY A 983 17.23 -9.63 5.24
C GLY A 983 17.92 -9.64 6.59
N TYR A 984 19.25 -9.63 6.60
CA TYR A 984 20.07 -9.49 7.80
C TYR A 984 21.37 -8.73 7.51
N PHE A 985 22.05 -8.24 8.56
CA PHE A 985 23.36 -7.61 8.43
C PHE A 985 24.49 -8.63 8.58
N ALA A 986 25.18 -8.94 7.48
CA ALA A 986 26.40 -9.77 7.49
C ALA A 986 27.63 -9.00 7.99
N ALA A 987 27.61 -7.66 7.91
CA ALA A 987 28.62 -6.80 8.51
C ALA A 987 27.99 -5.48 8.99
N ILE A 988 28.45 -4.99 10.15
CA ILE A 988 27.99 -3.74 10.75
C ILE A 988 29.17 -2.80 11.06
N PRO A 989 28.96 -1.46 11.03
CA PRO A 989 30.03 -0.50 11.29
C PRO A 989 30.65 -0.68 12.68
N ALA A 990 31.97 -0.49 12.78
CA ALA A 990 32.66 -0.61 14.05
C ALA A 990 32.13 0.42 15.07
N GLY A 991 31.65 -0.07 16.22
CA GLY A 991 31.03 0.76 17.26
C GLY A 991 29.51 0.90 17.14
N ALA A 992 28.88 0.28 16.13
CA ALA A 992 27.43 0.12 16.11
C ALA A 992 26.97 -0.77 17.27
N GLN A 993 25.79 -0.47 17.79
CA GLN A 993 25.08 -1.28 18.78
C GLN A 993 24.06 -2.16 18.05
N VAL A 994 23.95 -3.42 18.49
CA VAL A 994 22.94 -4.35 17.97
C VAL A 994 21.66 -4.15 18.77
N LEU A 995 20.60 -3.72 18.08
CA LEU A 995 19.30 -3.47 18.70
C LEU A 995 18.43 -4.72 18.68
N VAL A 996 18.36 -5.40 17.54
CA VAL A 996 17.54 -6.58 17.32
C VAL A 996 18.38 -7.68 16.69
N GLN A 997 18.28 -8.89 17.23
CA GLN A 997 19.01 -10.07 16.79
C GLN A 997 18.06 -11.27 16.77
N LEU A 998 18.11 -12.09 15.73
CA LEU A 998 17.32 -13.33 15.68
C LEU A 998 17.64 -14.23 16.89
N ASP A 999 16.64 -14.91 17.46
CA ASP A 999 16.86 -15.99 18.43
C ASP A 999 16.98 -17.32 17.68
N GLY A 1000 18.20 -17.68 17.27
CA GLY A 1000 18.47 -18.92 16.54
C GLY A 1000 18.21 -20.19 17.34
N SER A 1001 17.83 -20.09 18.62
CA SER A 1001 17.44 -21.22 19.45
C SER A 1001 15.96 -21.60 19.33
N LYS A 1002 15.14 -20.75 18.70
CA LYS A 1002 13.72 -20.98 18.43
C LYS A 1002 13.49 -21.17 16.94
N GLU A 1003 12.48 -21.99 16.61
CA GLU A 1003 12.04 -22.13 15.22
C GLU A 1003 11.26 -20.89 14.79
N LEU A 1004 11.32 -20.55 13.50
CA LEU A 1004 10.47 -19.51 12.91
C LEU A 1004 9.00 -19.88 13.11
N LEU A 1005 8.14 -18.88 13.26
CA LEU A 1005 6.70 -19.10 13.44
C LEU A 1005 6.01 -19.32 12.09
N GLU A 1006 6.26 -18.42 11.15
CA GLU A 1006 5.65 -18.42 9.81
C GLU A 1006 6.63 -17.83 8.78
N GLY A 1007 6.48 -18.20 7.51
CA GLY A 1007 7.12 -17.50 6.39
C GLY A 1007 7.57 -18.40 5.25
N PHE A 1008 7.93 -17.78 4.13
CA PHE A 1008 8.47 -18.46 2.94
C PHE A 1008 9.96 -18.17 2.74
N LEU A 1009 10.80 -19.19 2.97
CA LEU A 1009 12.25 -19.12 2.87
C LEU A 1009 12.81 -20.37 2.16
N PRO A 1010 13.15 -20.28 0.86
CA PRO A 1010 13.76 -21.40 0.14
C PRO A 1010 15.02 -21.90 0.84
N ALA A 1011 15.00 -23.16 1.30
CA ALA A 1011 16.08 -23.71 2.14
C ALA A 1011 17.36 -24.04 1.36
N ASP A 1012 17.34 -23.96 0.03
CA ASP A 1012 18.51 -24.06 -0.83
C ASP A 1012 19.24 -22.71 -1.03
N GLY A 1013 18.73 -21.62 -0.43
CA GLY A 1013 19.38 -20.32 -0.41
C GLY A 1013 20.77 -20.36 0.25
N GLU A 1014 21.76 -19.74 -0.39
CA GLU A 1014 23.16 -19.72 0.08
C GLU A 1014 23.31 -19.17 1.50
N HIS A 1015 22.38 -18.32 1.95
CA HIS A 1015 22.41 -17.62 3.23
C HIS A 1015 21.35 -18.09 4.23
N PHE A 1016 20.66 -19.21 3.98
CA PHE A 1016 19.62 -19.72 4.88
C PHE A 1016 20.17 -20.02 6.29
N ASP A 1017 21.25 -20.80 6.37
CA ASP A 1017 21.89 -21.12 7.65
C ASP A 1017 22.47 -19.87 8.34
N ASP A 1018 23.03 -18.92 7.56
CA ASP A 1018 23.58 -17.67 8.08
C ASP A 1018 22.49 -16.78 8.70
N PHE A 1019 21.28 -16.78 8.12
CA PHE A 1019 20.15 -16.04 8.66
C PHE A 1019 19.68 -16.62 10.00
N LEU A 1020 19.65 -17.95 10.15
CA LEU A 1020 19.21 -18.60 11.39
C LEU A 1020 20.25 -18.54 12.52
N ASP A 1021 21.52 -18.27 12.23
CA ASP A 1021 22.62 -18.25 13.22
C ASP A 1021 22.71 -16.90 13.97
N ASP A 1022 21.71 -16.60 14.82
CA ASP A 1022 21.63 -15.37 15.62
C ASP A 1022 21.92 -14.10 14.80
N SER A 1023 21.36 -14.01 13.60
CA SER A 1023 21.69 -12.95 12.65
C SER A 1023 21.19 -11.58 13.12
N ILE A 1024 21.92 -10.52 12.76
CA ILE A 1024 21.63 -9.14 13.20
C ILE A 1024 20.54 -8.54 12.31
N GLN A 1025 19.43 -8.16 12.93
CA GLN A 1025 18.24 -7.61 12.25
C GLN A 1025 18.23 -6.08 12.27
N ALA A 1026 18.73 -5.46 13.35
CA ALA A 1026 18.76 -4.02 13.48
C ALA A 1026 19.98 -3.51 14.26
N ILE A 1027 20.47 -2.33 13.87
CA ILE A 1027 21.55 -1.62 14.54
C ILE A 1027 21.23 -0.15 14.79
N SER A 1028 21.88 0.43 15.78
CA SER A 1028 22.05 1.88 15.91
C SER A 1028 23.52 2.26 15.86
N TYR A 1029 23.81 3.41 15.25
CA TYR A 1029 25.17 3.93 15.13
C TYR A 1029 25.20 5.44 15.33
N GLN A 1030 26.07 5.88 16.25
CA GLN A 1030 26.43 7.29 16.43
C GLN A 1030 27.93 7.45 16.32
N GLY A 1031 28.40 8.22 15.34
CA GLY A 1031 29.84 8.38 15.12
C GLY A 1031 30.22 8.97 13.77
N ALA A 1032 31.51 8.89 13.44
CA ALA A 1032 32.02 9.36 12.17
C ALA A 1032 31.77 8.31 11.07
N GLY A 1033 30.98 8.66 10.07
CA GLY A 1033 30.82 7.89 8.84
C GLY A 1033 31.85 8.25 7.76
N ALA A 1034 31.55 7.87 6.53
CA ALA A 1034 32.29 8.28 5.33
C ALA A 1034 32.42 9.81 5.28
N ASP A 1035 33.54 10.29 4.74
CA ASP A 1035 33.90 11.72 4.66
C ASP A 1035 33.95 12.45 6.03
N ASN A 1036 33.99 11.71 7.15
CA ASN A 1036 33.85 12.20 8.53
C ASN A 1036 32.50 12.86 8.86
N ALA A 1037 31.44 12.53 8.10
CA ALA A 1037 30.08 12.92 8.44
C ALA A 1037 29.74 12.43 9.86
N GLN A 1038 29.12 13.27 10.68
CA GLN A 1038 28.67 12.85 12.01
C GLN A 1038 27.28 12.26 11.87
N LEU A 1039 27.18 10.94 12.02
CA LEU A 1039 25.96 10.17 11.81
C LEU A 1039 25.26 9.88 13.13
N ASP A 1040 23.94 9.82 13.06
CA ASP A 1040 23.03 9.28 14.07
C ASP A 1040 21.97 8.48 13.32
N VAL A 1041 22.16 7.16 13.24
CA VAL A 1041 21.35 6.30 12.37
C VAL A 1041 20.86 5.05 13.09
N VAL A 1042 19.65 4.65 12.77
CA VAL A 1042 19.03 3.36 13.11
C VAL A 1042 18.74 2.65 11.80
N LEU A 1043 19.21 1.42 11.64
CA LEU A 1043 19.07 0.68 10.40
C LEU A 1043 18.50 -0.70 10.69
N PHE A 1044 17.44 -1.08 9.98
CA PHE A 1044 16.86 -2.42 9.97
C PHE A 1044 17.13 -3.10 8.62
N ALA A 1045 17.42 -4.40 8.66
CA ALA A 1045 17.66 -5.17 7.45
C ALA A 1045 16.34 -5.50 6.70
N ASN A 1046 15.23 -5.57 7.44
CA ASN A 1046 13.87 -5.81 6.94
C ASN A 1046 13.02 -4.53 6.95
N THR A 1047 11.87 -4.56 6.28
CA THR A 1047 10.89 -3.46 6.24
C THR A 1047 10.16 -3.30 7.57
N LEU A 1048 9.71 -2.08 7.90
CA LEU A 1048 8.85 -1.83 9.08
C LEU A 1048 7.42 -1.37 8.72
N THR A 1049 7.14 -1.18 7.42
CA THR A 1049 5.86 -0.68 6.91
C THR A 1049 5.27 -1.45 5.72
N ASN A 1050 5.81 -2.63 5.36
CA ASN A 1050 5.39 -3.40 4.17
C ASN A 1050 3.86 -3.47 4.04
N LYS A 1051 3.32 -2.88 2.97
CA LYS A 1051 1.88 -2.79 2.66
C LYS A 1051 0.99 -2.37 3.84
N THR A 1052 1.55 -1.74 4.88
CA THR A 1052 0.86 -1.40 6.12
C THR A 1052 0.16 -2.56 6.85
N ASN A 1053 0.46 -3.82 6.52
CA ASN A 1053 -0.14 -4.99 7.18
C ASN A 1053 0.58 -5.34 8.50
N GLN A 1054 1.91 -5.18 8.52
CA GLN A 1054 2.76 -5.23 9.71
C GLN A 1054 2.70 -3.89 10.43
N ARG A 1055 2.02 -3.89 11.57
CA ARG A 1055 1.66 -2.69 12.33
C ARG A 1055 2.29 -2.68 13.71
N ASP A 1056 2.56 -3.85 14.26
CA ASP A 1056 3.24 -3.99 15.54
C ASP A 1056 4.64 -3.33 15.53
N GLU A 1057 5.36 -3.44 14.42
CA GLU A 1057 6.68 -2.82 14.21
C GLU A 1057 6.70 -1.29 14.17
N TYR A 1058 5.54 -0.61 14.15
CA TYR A 1058 5.49 0.85 14.08
C TYR A 1058 6.10 1.52 15.32
N ASN A 1059 6.12 0.83 16.46
CA ASN A 1059 6.73 1.35 17.67
C ASN A 1059 8.24 1.55 17.53
N PHE A 1060 8.96 0.75 16.72
CA PHE A 1060 10.36 1.04 16.41
C PHE A 1060 10.54 2.42 15.75
N ILE A 1061 9.61 2.79 14.85
CA ILE A 1061 9.64 4.08 14.14
C ILE A 1061 9.28 5.22 15.10
N SER A 1062 8.20 5.06 15.87
CA SER A 1062 7.76 6.12 16.80
C SER A 1062 8.79 6.37 17.90
N ASN A 1063 9.40 5.31 18.44
CA ASN A 1063 10.45 5.42 19.46
C ASN A 1063 11.71 6.11 18.90
N ALA A 1064 12.12 5.81 17.67
CA ALA A 1064 13.22 6.51 17.01
C ALA A 1064 12.92 8.00 16.81
N ALA A 1065 11.68 8.36 16.45
CA ALA A 1065 11.24 9.75 16.30
C ALA A 1065 11.25 10.52 17.63
N TRP A 1066 10.81 9.90 18.72
CA TRP A 1066 10.93 10.51 20.06
C TRP A 1066 12.38 10.66 20.47
N ALA A 1067 13.19 9.62 20.32
CA ALA A 1067 14.62 9.66 20.64
C ALA A 1067 15.35 10.80 19.91
N ALA A 1068 15.00 11.06 18.64
CA ALA A 1068 15.59 12.15 17.84
C ALA A 1068 15.36 13.56 18.42
N VAL A 1069 14.28 13.78 19.18
CA VAL A 1069 13.94 15.09 19.78
C VAL A 1069 14.15 15.16 21.28
N LEU A 1070 14.51 14.06 21.96
CA LEU A 1070 14.70 14.07 23.41
C LEU A 1070 15.80 15.05 23.80
N ASN A 1071 15.52 15.85 24.84
CA ASN A 1071 16.50 16.71 25.48
C ASN A 1071 17.50 15.86 26.29
N ASP A 1072 18.41 15.16 25.62
CA ASP A 1072 19.78 15.20 26.12
C ASP A 1072 20.19 16.69 26.07
N THR A 1073 21.00 17.18 27.00
CA THR A 1073 21.47 18.59 27.01
C THR A 1073 22.29 18.97 25.77
N GLY A 1074 22.26 18.13 24.74
CA GLY A 1074 23.20 18.00 23.64
C GLY A 1074 24.55 17.49 24.11
N TYR A 1075 24.80 17.39 25.43
CA TYR A 1075 26.13 17.25 25.99
C TYR A 1075 26.25 16.00 26.86
N SER A 1076 26.95 15.00 26.33
CA SER A 1076 27.22 13.71 26.99
C SER A 1076 28.01 13.83 28.30
N ASP A 1077 28.64 14.99 28.55
CA ASP A 1077 29.38 15.28 29.78
C ASP A 1077 28.59 16.10 30.82
N VAL A 1078 27.29 16.26 30.62
CA VAL A 1078 26.36 16.92 31.55
C VAL A 1078 25.30 15.92 32.00
N ALA A 1079 25.59 15.19 33.09
CA ALA A 1079 24.63 14.27 33.67
C ALA A 1079 23.33 15.01 34.08
N PRO A 1080 22.13 14.46 33.81
CA PRO A 1080 20.85 15.13 34.10
C PRO A 1080 20.67 15.59 35.55
N ASN A 1081 21.29 14.89 36.51
CA ASN A 1081 21.23 15.19 37.95
C ASN A 1081 22.41 16.02 38.48
N ALA A 1082 23.31 16.50 37.61
CA ALA A 1082 24.41 17.36 38.04
C ALA A 1082 23.87 18.69 38.58
N TRP A 1083 24.52 19.25 39.62
CA TRP A 1083 24.07 20.50 40.26
C TRP A 1083 23.99 21.69 39.30
N TYR A 1084 24.71 21.62 38.17
CA TYR A 1084 24.75 22.64 37.12
C TYR A 1084 23.92 22.28 35.88
N ALA A 1085 23.25 21.12 35.81
CA ALA A 1085 22.58 20.66 34.59
C ALA A 1085 21.50 21.65 34.11
N ALA A 1086 20.65 22.11 35.03
CA ALA A 1086 19.63 23.13 34.74
C ALA A 1086 20.25 24.48 34.32
N ASP A 1087 21.36 24.88 34.96
CA ASP A 1087 22.06 26.12 34.62
C ASP A 1087 22.67 26.04 33.21
N VAL A 1088 23.25 24.89 32.85
CA VAL A 1088 23.81 24.61 31.52
C VAL A 1088 22.72 24.63 30.45
N ALA A 1089 21.58 23.97 30.72
CA ALA A 1089 20.43 23.99 29.82
C ALA A 1089 19.92 25.43 29.60
N ALA A 1090 19.81 26.23 30.66
CA ALA A 1090 19.34 27.62 30.57
C ALA A 1090 20.27 28.50 29.72
N VAL A 1091 21.58 28.51 30.00
CA VAL A 1091 22.53 29.35 29.24
C VAL A 1091 22.72 28.88 27.79
N THR A 1092 22.49 27.58 27.51
CA THR A 1092 22.56 27.02 26.16
C THR A 1092 21.29 27.34 25.37
N GLY A 1093 20.11 27.17 25.96
CA GLY A 1093 18.82 27.49 25.35
C GLY A 1093 18.65 28.99 25.04
N GLN A 1094 19.28 29.86 25.82
CA GLN A 1094 19.34 31.30 25.56
C GLN A 1094 20.45 31.72 24.56
N GLY A 1095 21.28 30.77 24.09
CA GLY A 1095 22.42 31.05 23.21
C GLY A 1095 23.57 31.81 23.87
N LEU A 1096 23.58 31.96 25.20
CA LEU A 1096 24.62 32.69 25.94
C LEU A 1096 25.95 31.93 25.93
N MET A 1097 25.90 30.63 26.21
CA MET A 1097 27.06 29.73 26.17
C MET A 1097 26.83 28.60 25.16
N ASN A 1098 27.87 28.24 24.42
CA ASN A 1098 27.88 27.08 23.53
C ASN A 1098 28.77 25.99 24.13
N GLY A 1099 28.55 24.73 23.75
CA GLY A 1099 29.43 23.61 24.07
C GLY A 1099 30.87 23.80 23.60
N VAL A 1100 31.80 23.06 24.20
CA VAL A 1100 33.18 22.99 23.72
C VAL A 1100 33.30 22.11 22.47
N THR A 1101 32.33 21.22 22.26
CA THR A 1101 32.04 20.51 21.01
C THR A 1101 30.51 20.45 20.81
N SER A 1102 30.03 19.84 19.72
CA SER A 1102 28.60 19.58 19.51
C SER A 1102 27.98 18.63 20.53
N LYS A 1103 28.81 17.81 21.20
CA LYS A 1103 28.38 16.76 22.16
C LYS A 1103 28.98 16.88 23.56
N ALA A 1104 29.74 17.92 23.87
CA ALA A 1104 30.27 18.18 25.22
C ALA A 1104 30.19 19.67 25.60
N PHE A 1105 29.69 19.95 26.80
CA PHE A 1105 29.67 21.29 27.39
C PHE A 1105 31.02 21.67 28.00
N GLY A 1106 31.78 20.69 28.48
CA GLY A 1106 33.01 20.86 29.24
C GLY A 1106 32.77 21.53 30.60
N PRO A 1107 31.89 21.02 31.49
CA PRO A 1107 31.49 21.72 32.71
C PRO A 1107 32.66 22.01 33.66
N ASN A 1108 33.68 21.15 33.66
CA ASN A 1108 34.89 21.28 34.48
C ASN A 1108 36.03 22.05 33.79
N VAL A 1109 35.87 22.45 32.53
CA VAL A 1109 36.89 23.22 31.83
C VAL A 1109 37.00 24.60 32.46
N THR A 1110 38.23 25.08 32.64
CA THR A 1110 38.51 26.40 33.19
C THR A 1110 38.04 27.49 32.23
N THR A 1111 37.20 28.39 32.73
CA THR A 1111 36.71 29.56 31.98
C THR A 1111 37.85 30.56 31.76
N THR A 1112 37.91 31.17 30.57
CA THR A 1112 38.88 32.23 30.26
C THR A 1112 38.25 33.62 30.27
N ARG A 1113 39.10 34.65 30.34
CA ARG A 1113 38.65 36.06 30.24
C ARG A 1113 37.95 36.37 28.92
N GLY A 1114 38.42 35.79 27.81
CA GLY A 1114 37.79 35.92 26.51
C GLY A 1114 36.39 35.32 26.49
N MET A 1115 36.21 34.13 27.07
CA MET A 1115 34.90 33.46 27.14
C MET A 1115 33.86 34.32 27.88
N LEU A 1116 34.17 34.84 29.07
CA LEU A 1116 33.19 35.65 29.82
C LEU A 1116 32.78 36.89 29.04
N VAL A 1117 33.73 37.61 28.43
CA VAL A 1117 33.41 38.83 27.70
C VAL A 1117 32.57 38.55 26.45
N THR A 1118 32.80 37.43 25.76
CA THR A 1118 31.92 36.96 24.67
C THR A 1118 30.51 36.69 25.18
N VAL A 1119 30.35 36.07 26.36
CA VAL A 1119 29.02 35.82 26.94
C VAL A 1119 28.31 37.13 27.29
N LEU A 1120 29.00 38.08 27.92
CA LEU A 1120 28.42 39.39 28.24
C LEU A 1120 28.02 40.18 26.99
N HIS A 1121 28.77 40.03 25.89
CA HIS A 1121 28.45 40.63 24.61
C HIS A 1121 27.16 40.06 24.02
N ARG A 1122 26.96 38.74 24.10
CA ARG A 1122 25.70 38.07 23.73
C ARG A 1122 24.53 38.50 24.60
N MET A 1123 24.73 38.57 25.92
CA MET A 1123 23.72 39.08 26.85
C MET A 1123 23.28 40.51 26.53
N ALA A 1124 24.16 41.31 25.90
CA ALA A 1124 23.87 42.68 25.50
C ALA A 1124 23.24 42.80 24.09
N GLY A 1125 23.00 41.68 23.39
CA GLY A 1125 22.50 41.67 22.01
C GLY A 1125 23.58 41.92 20.95
N GLU A 1126 24.83 41.55 21.24
CA GLU A 1126 26.00 41.66 20.35
C GLU A 1126 26.23 43.04 19.69
N PRO A 1127 26.16 44.15 20.45
CA PRO A 1127 26.36 45.50 19.91
C PRO A 1127 27.75 45.69 19.27
N ALA A 1128 27.79 46.41 18.15
CA ALA A 1128 29.04 46.72 17.46
C ALA A 1128 29.85 47.79 18.22
N ALA A 1129 31.18 47.62 18.26
CA ALA A 1129 32.12 48.64 18.72
C ALA A 1129 32.45 49.64 17.60
N SER A 1130 32.64 50.91 17.95
CA SER A 1130 33.00 51.98 17.02
C SER A 1130 34.49 52.00 16.66
N ALA A 1131 35.34 51.36 17.47
CA ALA A 1131 36.78 51.21 17.23
C ALA A 1131 37.35 49.98 17.94
N SER A 1132 38.50 49.49 17.48
CA SER A 1132 39.21 48.42 18.17
C SER A 1132 39.86 48.89 19.48
N ALA A 1133 39.83 48.04 20.50
CA ALA A 1133 40.48 48.26 21.80
C ALA A 1133 42.02 48.27 21.72
N GLY A 1134 42.61 47.77 20.62
CA GLY A 1134 44.04 47.86 20.35
C GLY A 1134 44.94 46.99 21.24
N PHE A 1135 44.38 45.97 21.92
CA PHE A 1135 45.16 45.01 22.70
C PHE A 1135 46.01 44.11 21.79
N ALA A 1136 47.31 44.05 22.02
CA ALA A 1136 48.25 43.35 21.15
C ALA A 1136 48.09 41.82 21.14
N ASP A 1137 47.43 41.26 22.17
CA ASP A 1137 47.20 39.84 22.38
C ASP A 1137 45.79 39.37 21.98
N VAL A 1138 44.99 40.23 21.33
CA VAL A 1138 43.69 39.89 20.75
C VAL A 1138 43.80 39.98 19.24
N ALA A 1139 43.90 38.82 18.58
CA ALA A 1139 44.00 38.78 17.13
C ALA A 1139 42.68 39.20 16.46
N ALA A 1140 42.78 40.00 15.38
CA ALA A 1140 41.63 40.36 14.56
C ALA A 1140 40.96 39.09 14.01
N GLY A 1141 39.63 39.00 14.15
CA GLY A 1141 38.86 37.82 13.74
C GLY A 1141 38.85 36.65 14.74
N SER A 1142 39.51 36.76 15.89
CA SER A 1142 39.33 35.76 16.97
C SER A 1142 37.90 35.80 17.53
N TYR A 1143 37.42 34.68 18.08
CA TYR A 1143 36.04 34.52 18.56
C TYR A 1143 35.61 35.58 19.60
N CYS A 1144 36.56 36.19 20.31
CA CYS A 1144 36.29 37.21 21.31
C CYS A 1144 36.67 38.63 20.86
N ALA A 1145 37.19 38.84 19.65
CA ALA A 1145 37.69 40.14 19.21
C ALA A 1145 36.62 41.24 19.27
N ALA A 1146 35.45 41.00 18.65
CA ALA A 1146 34.35 41.97 18.66
C ALA A 1146 33.82 42.23 20.08
N ALA A 1147 33.70 41.16 20.88
CA ALA A 1147 33.25 41.27 22.26
C ALA A 1147 34.23 42.06 23.14
N VAL A 1148 35.55 41.89 22.95
CA VAL A 1148 36.57 42.63 23.68
C VAL A 1148 36.60 44.11 23.28
N ASP A 1149 36.46 44.40 21.98
CA ASP A 1149 36.39 45.77 21.48
C ASP A 1149 35.17 46.50 22.08
N TRP A 1150 34.01 45.86 22.06
CA TRP A 1150 32.80 46.39 22.68
C TRP A 1150 32.96 46.57 24.19
N ALA A 1151 33.48 45.55 24.89
CA ALA A 1151 33.60 45.60 26.33
C ALA A 1151 34.60 46.67 26.80
N TYR A 1152 35.61 46.99 25.99
CA TYR A 1152 36.51 48.11 26.26
C TYR A 1152 35.80 49.46 26.08
N GLU A 1153 35.07 49.64 24.98
CA GLU A 1153 34.31 50.86 24.68
C GLU A 1153 33.19 51.11 25.71
N ALA A 1154 32.49 50.05 26.12
CA ALA A 1154 31.43 50.09 27.14
C ALA A 1154 31.97 50.24 28.57
N GLY A 1155 33.29 50.29 28.77
CA GLY A 1155 33.91 50.45 30.09
C GLY A 1155 33.81 49.21 31.00
N ILE A 1156 33.51 48.05 30.43
CA ILE A 1156 33.40 46.77 31.15
C ILE A 1156 34.78 46.26 31.54
N THR A 1157 35.78 46.48 30.68
CA THR A 1157 37.19 46.10 30.92
C THR A 1157 38.15 47.19 30.47
N SER A 1158 39.25 47.37 31.19
CA SER A 1158 40.39 48.21 30.78
C SER A 1158 41.59 47.39 30.28
N GLY A 1159 41.45 46.07 30.16
CA GLY A 1159 42.55 45.13 29.88
C GLY A 1159 43.25 44.63 31.15
N ALA A 1160 44.06 43.57 31.00
CA ALA A 1160 44.90 43.03 32.07
C ALA A 1160 46.18 43.86 32.27
N SER A 1161 46.56 44.64 31.25
CA SER A 1161 47.61 45.66 31.27
C SER A 1161 47.25 46.76 30.27
N SER A 1162 48.04 47.83 30.18
CA SER A 1162 47.82 48.91 29.22
C SER A 1162 47.91 48.49 27.74
N THR A 1163 48.45 47.30 27.44
CA THR A 1163 48.65 46.82 26.06
C THR A 1163 48.12 45.41 25.80
N GLY A 1164 47.52 44.74 26.80
CA GLY A 1164 47.05 43.36 26.66
C GLY A 1164 45.80 43.04 27.48
N PHE A 1165 44.91 42.24 26.91
CA PHE A 1165 43.64 41.80 27.50
C PHE A 1165 43.76 40.43 28.21
N ALA A 1166 44.68 39.59 27.76
CA ALA A 1166 44.89 38.21 28.16
C ALA A 1166 43.67 37.29 27.94
N PRO A 1167 43.18 37.13 26.70
CA PRO A 1167 41.92 36.42 26.41
C PRO A 1167 41.93 34.94 26.81
N ASN A 1168 43.10 34.30 26.80
CA ASN A 1168 43.25 32.87 27.11
C ASN A 1168 43.66 32.61 28.58
N SER A 1169 43.82 33.65 29.39
CA SER A 1169 44.12 33.46 30.81
C SER A 1169 42.90 32.93 31.56
N ALA A 1170 43.15 31.99 32.47
CA ALA A 1170 42.15 31.47 33.39
C ALA A 1170 41.51 32.64 34.17
N LEU A 1171 40.18 32.64 34.19
CA LEU A 1171 39.40 33.69 34.83
C LEU A 1171 39.27 33.38 36.33
N THR A 1172 39.76 34.28 37.18
CA THR A 1172 39.54 34.15 38.62
C THR A 1172 38.12 34.57 39.01
N ARG A 1173 37.60 34.06 40.12
CA ARG A 1173 36.26 34.39 40.62
C ARG A 1173 36.10 35.89 40.89
N GLU A 1174 37.12 36.55 41.44
CA GLU A 1174 37.12 38.00 41.66
C GLU A 1174 37.10 38.78 40.33
N GLN A 1175 37.75 38.27 39.28
CA GLN A 1175 37.70 38.87 37.94
C GLN A 1175 36.36 38.67 37.27
N ALA A 1176 35.73 37.49 37.43
CA ALA A 1176 34.41 37.20 36.88
C ALA A 1176 33.36 38.18 37.41
N VAL A 1177 33.30 38.35 38.74
CA VAL A 1177 32.35 39.28 39.36
C VAL A 1177 32.72 40.75 39.11
N THR A 1178 34.00 41.08 38.93
CA THR A 1178 34.41 42.44 38.53
C THR A 1178 33.88 42.80 37.14
N LEU A 1179 34.01 41.90 36.17
CA LEU A 1179 33.50 42.11 34.81
C LEU A 1179 31.97 42.17 34.79
N LEU A 1180 31.29 41.30 35.53
CA LEU A 1180 29.83 41.34 35.70
C LEU A 1180 29.35 42.62 36.39
N CYS A 1181 30.03 43.09 37.43
CA CYS A 1181 29.70 44.33 38.13
C CYS A 1181 29.86 45.54 37.21
N ASN A 1182 30.92 45.57 36.39
CA ASN A 1182 31.11 46.65 35.42
C ASN A 1182 30.07 46.57 34.29
N TYR A 1183 29.69 45.38 33.85
CA TYR A 1183 28.57 45.20 32.92
C TYR A 1183 27.26 45.70 33.52
N ALA A 1184 26.94 45.36 34.77
CA ALA A 1184 25.78 45.88 35.48
C ALA A 1184 25.77 47.41 35.54
N LYS A 1185 26.90 48.04 35.83
CA LYS A 1185 27.06 49.51 35.75
C LYS A 1185 26.79 50.05 34.35
N ALA A 1186 27.31 49.39 33.32
CA ALA A 1186 27.14 49.80 31.93
C ALA A 1186 25.67 49.70 31.46
N GLN A 1187 24.91 48.75 32.01
CA GLN A 1187 23.47 48.59 31.80
C GLN A 1187 22.62 49.52 32.70
N GLY A 1188 23.24 50.36 33.54
CA GLY A 1188 22.55 51.35 34.36
C GLY A 1188 22.03 50.85 35.71
N LEU A 1189 22.43 49.65 36.16
CA LEU A 1189 22.04 49.11 37.46
C LEU A 1189 22.81 49.83 38.60
N ASP A 1190 22.16 49.99 39.75
CA ASP A 1190 22.82 50.43 40.98
C ASP A 1190 23.63 49.28 41.58
N VAL A 1191 24.94 49.48 41.67
CA VAL A 1191 25.88 48.52 42.25
C VAL A 1191 26.62 49.11 43.45
N SER A 1192 26.07 50.16 44.06
CA SER A 1192 26.64 50.81 45.25
C SER A 1192 26.44 50.01 46.54
N ALA A 1193 25.54 49.03 46.52
CA ALA A 1193 25.33 48.11 47.63
C ALA A 1193 26.53 47.15 47.79
N ALA A 1194 26.96 46.95 49.03
CA ALA A 1194 28.18 46.22 49.36
C ALA A 1194 28.01 45.45 50.67
N ALA A 1195 28.17 44.13 50.62
CA ALA A 1195 28.14 43.28 51.79
C ALA A 1195 29.41 43.44 52.64
N ASP A 1196 29.28 43.23 53.96
CA ASP A 1196 30.44 43.12 54.85
C ASP A 1196 31.16 41.78 54.62
N LEU A 1197 32.31 41.84 53.96
CA LEU A 1197 33.12 40.65 53.64
C LEU A 1197 33.84 40.07 54.87
N SER A 1198 33.85 40.73 56.03
CA SER A 1198 34.60 40.28 57.22
C SER A 1198 34.16 38.91 57.76
N GLY A 1199 32.97 38.44 57.37
CA GLY A 1199 32.46 37.09 57.66
C GLY A 1199 33.18 35.96 56.91
N TYR A 1200 33.95 36.27 55.86
CA TYR A 1200 34.68 35.28 55.07
C TYR A 1200 36.13 35.15 55.55
N PRO A 1201 36.61 33.95 55.93
CA PRO A 1201 37.97 33.74 56.44
C PRO A 1201 39.09 34.19 55.49
N ASP A 1202 38.81 34.26 54.19
CA ASP A 1202 39.74 34.62 53.13
C ASP A 1202 39.44 36.00 52.48
N ALA A 1203 38.64 36.84 53.13
CA ALA A 1203 38.32 38.18 52.62
C ALA A 1203 39.58 39.04 52.36
N SER A 1204 40.66 38.84 53.13
CA SER A 1204 41.93 39.54 52.91
C SER A 1204 42.67 39.10 51.64
N ALA A 1205 42.26 38.01 50.99
CA ALA A 1205 42.81 37.54 49.73
C ALA A 1205 42.16 38.21 48.50
N VAL A 1206 41.08 38.98 48.68
CA VAL A 1206 40.46 39.77 47.62
C VAL A 1206 41.43 40.87 47.19
N SER A 1207 41.76 40.90 45.90
CA SER A 1207 42.64 41.91 45.34
C SER A 1207 42.04 43.31 45.47
N ALA A 1208 42.87 44.32 45.68
CA ALA A 1208 42.41 45.69 45.92
C ALA A 1208 41.49 46.23 44.80
N PHE A 1209 41.66 45.79 43.55
CA PHE A 1209 40.82 46.20 42.42
C PHE A 1209 39.42 45.58 42.44
N ALA A 1210 39.24 44.45 43.14
CA ALA A 1210 38.01 43.66 43.12
C ALA A 1210 37.16 43.83 44.39
N GLN A 1211 37.62 44.58 45.39
CA GLN A 1211 36.94 44.68 46.69
C GLN A 1211 35.47 45.11 46.57
N ASP A 1212 35.21 46.19 45.84
CA ASP A 1212 33.85 46.71 45.66
C ASP A 1212 32.97 45.73 44.87
N ALA A 1213 33.52 45.12 43.81
CA ALA A 1213 32.77 44.18 42.98
C ALA A 1213 32.46 42.86 43.69
N VAL A 1214 33.37 42.36 44.52
CA VAL A 1214 33.15 41.17 45.33
C VAL A 1214 32.13 41.46 46.44
N ALA A 1215 32.21 42.62 47.09
CA ALA A 1215 31.22 43.03 48.09
C ALA A 1215 29.82 43.18 47.48
N TRP A 1216 29.72 43.76 46.29
CA TRP A 1216 28.47 43.84 45.53
C TRP A 1216 27.95 42.45 45.15
N ALA A 1217 28.80 41.57 44.61
CA ALA A 1217 28.37 40.25 44.18
C ALA A 1217 27.89 39.35 45.34
N VAL A 1218 28.45 39.51 46.53
CA VAL A 1218 27.96 38.84 47.75
C VAL A 1218 26.59 39.41 48.16
N ASP A 1219 26.43 40.73 48.15
CA ASP A 1219 25.16 41.38 48.50
C ASP A 1219 24.03 41.01 47.54
N ALA A 1220 24.33 41.01 46.23
CA ALA A 1220 23.41 40.63 45.17
C ALA A 1220 23.14 39.11 45.07
N GLY A 1221 23.71 38.29 45.97
CA GLY A 1221 23.53 36.84 45.98
C GLY A 1221 24.18 36.09 44.81
N LEU A 1222 25.00 36.77 43.99
CA LEU A 1222 25.73 36.18 42.87
C LEU A 1222 26.86 35.28 43.37
N LEU A 1223 27.55 35.72 44.42
CA LEU A 1223 28.65 35.00 45.06
C LEU A 1223 28.26 34.55 46.47
N THR A 1224 27.80 33.31 46.60
CA THR A 1224 27.29 32.73 47.87
C THR A 1224 28.38 32.10 48.75
N GLY A 1225 29.65 32.19 48.35
CA GLY A 1225 30.78 31.49 48.98
C GLY A 1225 30.91 30.03 48.54
N THR A 1226 32.01 29.39 48.94
CA THR A 1226 32.21 27.95 48.78
C THR A 1226 31.54 27.20 49.94
N GLY A 1227 31.28 25.90 49.80
CA GLY A 1227 30.72 25.07 50.88
C GLY A 1227 31.54 25.06 52.19
N ALA A 1228 32.77 25.62 52.18
CA ALA A 1228 33.63 25.80 53.36
C ALA A 1228 33.53 27.20 54.00
N GLY A 1229 32.62 28.06 53.54
CA GLY A 1229 32.43 29.42 54.06
C GLY A 1229 33.48 30.44 53.60
N THR A 1230 34.21 30.17 52.50
CA THR A 1230 35.23 31.07 51.91
C THR A 1230 34.76 31.67 50.58
N LEU A 1231 35.33 32.78 50.14
CA LEU A 1231 35.03 33.40 48.83
C LEU A 1231 35.81 32.76 47.66
N ASN A 1232 37.03 32.28 47.97
CA ASN A 1232 38.05 31.83 47.04
C ASN A 1232 38.29 32.84 45.88
N PRO A 1233 38.59 34.12 46.18
CA PRO A 1233 38.55 35.19 45.18
C PRO A 1233 39.57 35.01 44.04
N GLN A 1234 40.74 34.44 44.35
CA GLN A 1234 41.80 34.17 43.37
C GLN A 1234 41.69 32.79 42.72
N GLY A 1235 40.73 31.95 43.14
CA GLY A 1235 40.45 30.67 42.51
C GLY A 1235 39.90 30.84 41.10
N THR A 1236 40.21 29.90 40.22
CA THR A 1236 39.73 29.90 38.83
C THR A 1236 38.30 29.36 38.74
N ALA A 1237 37.45 30.00 37.95
CA ALA A 1237 36.07 29.55 37.72
C ALA A 1237 36.01 28.47 36.62
N THR A 1238 35.20 27.43 36.83
CA THR A 1238 34.84 26.49 35.76
C THR A 1238 33.72 27.03 34.88
N ARG A 1239 33.44 26.37 33.75
CA ARG A 1239 32.30 26.72 32.89
C ARG A 1239 30.95 26.46 33.56
N ALA A 1240 30.82 25.39 34.35
CA ALA A 1240 29.62 25.12 35.14
C ALA A 1240 29.39 26.21 36.21
N GLU A 1241 30.45 26.63 36.91
CA GLU A 1241 30.36 27.74 37.88
C GLU A 1241 30.01 29.06 37.20
N LEU A 1242 30.51 29.29 35.98
CA LEU A 1242 30.13 30.47 35.21
C LEU A 1242 28.66 30.42 34.78
N ALA A 1243 28.16 29.28 34.28
CA ALA A 1243 26.76 29.12 33.90
C ALA A 1243 25.83 29.43 35.08
N ALA A 1244 26.09 28.85 36.25
CA ALA A 1244 25.33 29.11 37.46
C ALA A 1244 25.40 30.59 37.91
N LEU A 1245 26.56 31.23 37.73
CA LEU A 1245 26.73 32.66 38.04
C LEU A 1245 25.91 33.54 37.10
N LEU A 1246 25.85 33.20 35.81
CA LEU A 1246 25.12 33.94 34.78
C LEU A 1246 23.61 33.83 34.96
N VAL A 1247 23.08 32.63 35.23
CA VAL A 1247 21.66 32.42 35.50
C VAL A 1247 21.20 33.26 36.70
N ARG A 1248 22.01 33.34 37.75
CA ARG A 1248 21.72 34.23 38.90
C ARG A 1248 21.82 35.71 38.52
N ALA A 1249 22.78 36.07 37.68
CA ALA A 1249 22.98 37.46 37.25
C ALA A 1249 21.86 37.94 36.33
N GLU A 1250 21.32 37.08 35.46
CA GLU A 1250 20.24 37.40 34.53
C GLU A 1250 19.00 37.97 35.24
N ALA A 1251 18.66 37.42 36.42
CA ALA A 1251 17.55 37.91 37.25
C ALA A 1251 17.71 39.39 37.68
N LEU A 1252 18.93 39.94 37.69
CA LEU A 1252 19.18 41.35 37.98
C LEU A 1252 18.84 42.26 36.78
N PHE A 1253 18.85 41.71 35.56
CA PHE A 1253 18.65 42.46 34.32
C PHE A 1253 17.22 42.37 33.77
N THR A 1254 16.40 41.46 34.31
CA THR A 1254 15.02 41.18 33.85
C THR A 1254 13.93 41.62 34.85
N ALA A 1255 14.30 42.14 36.03
CA ALA A 1255 13.35 42.61 37.04
C ALA A 1255 12.79 44.00 36.68
N GLU A 1256 11.53 44.06 36.18
CA GLU A 1256 10.67 45.25 36.23
C GLU A 1256 9.89 45.38 37.55
#